data_AF-A0A2N5ZF22-F1
#
_entry.id   AF-A0A2N5ZF22-F1
#
_cell.length_a   1.000
_cell.length_b   1.000
_cell.length_c   1.000
_cell.angle_alpha   90.00
_cell.angle_beta   90.00
_cell.angle_gamma   90.00
#
_symmetry.space_group_name_H-M   'P 1'
#
loop_
_entity.id
_entity.type
_entity.pdbx_description
1 polymer ?
#
loop_
_entity_poly.entity_id
_entity_poly.type
_entity_poly.pdbx_seq_one_letter_code
_entity_poly.pdbx_strand_id
1 'polypeptide(L)'
;MNKGYILKYLLVLGFSLFADYASAQYVQADLSEWDGEGYQVLESDWTFIPNEFVTDLNNKDTSYIVDIGMSWNKFPNVDTVMSAIGKGTYIKTIYLPRRNIFYEFDLGTVSSAYALYVNDSLIKTVGNPYADEDKPSESYNTEIVKYYAHNLKMKIVLHVQNWRYSKGGLWSQVYISQNDYAKDKRSKRISLIFVLFGGLVVMSFYHGGLYFLRRKETSSLFFFLWTLAASFRLLFSGRYYPVYDLFDVDWYWTIRIEYLTFYLAIPLFMQFVYEIFPKSVNRRFIRIYNLVGLLFSTSVFYTSIETMTQLVVVYQLYTLLGILYMLYITFKLIKQKEAGVYLFILGFLVLTISVLHDILVSNQLLQRNYWFPAGILTFVFLQAYLLASRFTSTFSRAEVLSMQLNYMNLHLEKIVDERTEKLKATNDKLQQKNEEVSKQSAQLELMNKELKKLSVAASETDNGIIITDKNGEIEWVNRGFEKMYGFSLDELHKAYGYNLKNAGRSENMDNLFDEVFNKKKSVNYESEVEAKNGKVVQVQTTLTPILNDQGEIVYMVAIDTDISEIKSVQEELSKTISAKNKLFSIIAHDLRNPFNSLLGLTELIIEQYDSLQPNELLQFIKDLNNASKSTYSLLLNLLDWSRSQRNKIELHPDNHNLYNLVEESLESFFGMLEKKSIRVQFDVPENYTVFVDKPTVETVFRNLISNAIKFSPNGSQIFIIANQQRSKVFIEVRDEGVGIPEEHINSIFSIDRQYSTQGTEQERGTGLGLMLCKDFIEKNNGTISVTSRVNEGSTFIVMLPSQKI
;
A
#
# COMPACT_ATOMS: atom_id res chain seq x y z
N MET A 1 -6.68 -3.12 -22.44
CA MET A 1 -6.67 -2.17 -23.58
C MET A 1 -5.43 -2.41 -24.42
N ASN A 2 -5.60 -2.76 -25.71
CA ASN A 2 -4.52 -3.27 -26.57
C ASN A 2 -3.51 -2.16 -26.94
N LYS A 3 -2.26 -2.27 -26.46
CA LYS A 3 -1.14 -1.33 -26.70
C LYS A 3 -0.88 -1.02 -28.18
N GLY A 4 -1.27 -1.93 -29.08
CA GLY A 4 -1.14 -1.76 -30.53
C GLY A 4 -2.05 -0.68 -31.13
N TYR A 5 -3.24 -0.43 -30.56
CA TYR A 5 -4.15 0.57 -31.11
C TYR A 5 -3.67 2.00 -30.86
N ILE A 6 -3.17 2.30 -29.65
CA ILE A 6 -2.66 3.64 -29.31
C ILE A 6 -1.46 4.00 -30.19
N LEU A 7 -0.53 3.06 -30.40
CA LEU A 7 0.64 3.27 -31.25
C LEU A 7 0.25 3.50 -32.72
N LYS A 8 -0.74 2.74 -33.22
CA LYS A 8 -1.27 2.92 -34.58
C LYS A 8 -1.98 4.27 -34.72
N TYR A 9 -2.78 4.70 -33.73
CA TYR A 9 -3.43 6.00 -33.73
C TYR A 9 -2.44 7.17 -33.66
N LEU A 10 -1.39 7.08 -32.84
CA LEU A 10 -0.35 8.12 -32.75
C LEU A 10 0.49 8.21 -34.03
N LEU A 11 0.82 7.07 -34.65
CA LEU A 11 1.48 7.06 -35.96
C LEU A 11 0.56 7.62 -37.05
N VAL A 12 -0.73 7.26 -37.05
CA VAL A 12 -1.71 7.79 -38.02
C VAL A 12 -1.94 9.29 -37.83
N LEU A 13 -2.05 9.77 -36.59
CA LEU A 13 -2.10 11.21 -36.26
C LEU A 13 -0.81 11.93 -36.65
N GLY A 14 0.35 11.30 -36.48
CA GLY A 14 1.63 11.83 -36.93
C GLY A 14 1.71 11.93 -38.45
N PHE A 15 1.29 10.89 -39.18
CA PHE A 15 1.37 10.82 -40.63
C PHE A 15 0.29 11.63 -41.36
N SER A 16 -0.92 11.75 -40.80
CA SER A 16 -2.00 12.56 -41.37
C SER A 16 -1.66 14.05 -41.43
N LEU A 17 -0.73 14.52 -40.59
CA LEU A 17 -0.20 15.88 -40.60
C LEU A 17 0.65 16.22 -41.84
N PHE A 18 1.11 15.20 -42.56
CA PHE A 18 2.02 15.36 -43.71
C PHE A 18 1.36 15.14 -45.07
N ALA A 19 0.11 14.66 -45.10
CA ALA A 19 -0.60 14.33 -46.34
C ALA A 19 -1.07 15.58 -47.13
N ASP A 20 -1.15 16.73 -46.46
CA ASP A 20 -2.10 17.78 -46.83
C ASP A 20 -1.55 18.87 -47.77
N TYR A 21 -0.25 18.85 -48.08
CA TYR A 21 0.40 19.59 -49.18
C TYR A 21 0.86 18.65 -50.30
N ALA A 22 0.82 17.33 -50.08
CA ALA A 22 1.10 16.36 -51.13
C ALA A 22 -0.01 16.30 -52.20
N SER A 23 -1.17 16.91 -51.92
CA SER A 23 -2.28 17.11 -52.86
C SER A 23 -2.22 18.43 -53.63
N ALA A 24 -1.26 19.33 -53.34
CA ALA A 24 -1.11 20.57 -54.07
C ALA A 24 -0.62 20.27 -55.49
N GLN A 25 -1.29 20.84 -56.49
CA GLN A 25 -0.92 20.67 -57.89
C GLN A 25 0.03 21.80 -58.31
N TYR A 26 1.02 21.44 -59.14
CA TYR A 26 1.92 22.38 -59.76
C TYR A 26 1.23 22.97 -60.98
N VAL A 27 1.22 24.29 -61.11
CA VAL A 27 0.56 24.94 -62.24
C VAL A 27 1.53 25.92 -62.89
N GLN A 28 1.53 25.95 -64.23
CA GLN A 28 2.18 27.00 -65.00
C GLN A 28 1.44 28.33 -64.80
N ALA A 29 1.78 29.37 -65.56
CA ALA A 29 1.12 30.69 -65.50
C ALA A 29 -0.42 30.67 -65.70
N ASP A 30 -1.06 29.53 -65.94
CA ASP A 30 -2.49 29.43 -66.24
C ASP A 30 -3.25 28.59 -65.19
N LEU A 31 -4.03 29.25 -64.33
CA LEU A 31 -4.94 28.65 -63.35
C LEU A 31 -6.38 28.63 -63.85
N SER A 32 -6.64 28.88 -65.14
CA SER A 32 -8.01 29.03 -65.66
C SER A 32 -8.88 27.78 -65.48
N GLU A 33 -8.27 26.59 -65.47
CA GLU A 33 -8.95 25.31 -65.25
C GLU A 33 -9.10 24.92 -63.77
N TRP A 34 -8.56 25.71 -62.83
CA TRP A 34 -8.66 25.42 -61.41
C TRP A 34 -10.07 25.68 -60.87
N ASP A 35 -10.66 24.67 -60.23
CA ASP A 35 -12.00 24.70 -59.64
C ASP A 35 -12.16 25.63 -58.44
N GLY A 36 -11.05 26.08 -57.84
CA GLY A 36 -11.01 26.94 -56.68
C GLY A 36 -10.85 26.21 -55.34
N GLU A 37 -10.71 24.89 -55.33
CA GLU A 37 -10.48 24.11 -54.12
C GLU A 37 -8.99 23.90 -53.82
N GLY A 38 -8.62 24.01 -52.54
CA GLY A 38 -7.27 23.70 -52.06
C GLY A 38 -6.19 24.77 -52.35
N TYR A 39 -4.93 24.32 -52.31
CA TYR A 39 -3.75 25.12 -52.64
C TYR A 39 -3.26 24.82 -54.05
N GLN A 40 -2.88 25.88 -54.77
CA GLN A 40 -2.11 25.77 -56.00
C GLN A 40 -0.70 26.35 -55.80
N VAL A 41 0.32 25.64 -56.30
CA VAL A 41 1.73 26.03 -56.14
C VAL A 41 2.18 26.82 -57.37
N LEU A 42 2.72 28.03 -57.14
CA LEU A 42 3.28 28.88 -58.18
C LEU A 42 4.80 28.68 -58.28
N GLU A 43 5.29 27.49 -58.60
CA GLU A 43 6.74 27.21 -58.49
C GLU A 43 7.56 27.58 -59.73
N SER A 44 7.06 27.30 -60.93
CA SER A 44 7.88 27.37 -62.16
C SER A 44 7.81 28.72 -62.87
N ASP A 45 8.79 28.99 -63.71
CA ASP A 45 8.84 30.09 -64.68
C ASP A 45 8.63 31.49 -64.09
N TRP A 46 9.33 31.82 -63.00
CA TRP A 46 9.39 33.19 -62.49
C TRP A 46 10.50 33.97 -63.19
N THR A 47 10.22 35.21 -63.57
CA THR A 47 11.26 36.12 -64.03
C THR A 47 11.94 36.75 -62.82
N PHE A 48 13.25 36.54 -62.68
CA PHE A 48 14.07 37.08 -61.61
C PHE A 48 15.06 38.11 -62.13
N ILE A 49 15.15 39.24 -61.44
CA ILE A 49 16.07 40.34 -61.73
C ILE A 49 16.93 40.57 -60.48
N PRO A 50 18.23 40.24 -60.52
CA PRO A 50 19.12 40.42 -59.37
C PRO A 50 19.48 41.89 -59.14
N ASN A 51 19.78 42.24 -57.90
CA ASN A 51 20.31 43.52 -57.41
C ASN A 51 19.43 44.77 -57.63
N GLU A 52 18.21 44.62 -58.15
CA GLU A 52 17.33 45.74 -58.47
C GLU A 52 15.87 45.47 -58.05
N PHE A 53 15.15 46.57 -57.75
CA PHE A 53 13.70 46.56 -57.52
C PHE A 53 12.98 47.22 -58.69
N VAL A 54 12.16 46.45 -59.40
CA VAL A 54 11.40 46.93 -60.55
C VAL A 54 10.01 46.31 -60.63
N THR A 55 9.04 47.11 -61.07
CA THR A 55 7.64 46.67 -61.25
C THR A 55 7.32 46.32 -62.70
N ASP A 56 8.17 46.70 -63.65
CA ASP A 56 8.00 46.46 -65.08
C ASP A 56 9.30 45.98 -65.75
N LEU A 57 9.14 45.20 -66.82
CA LEU A 57 10.22 44.52 -67.54
C LEU A 57 10.81 45.35 -68.68
N ASN A 58 10.24 46.52 -68.97
CA ASN A 58 10.63 47.35 -70.11
C ASN A 58 12.13 47.76 -70.01
N ASN A 59 12.94 47.30 -70.97
CA ASN A 59 14.38 47.54 -71.14
C ASN A 59 15.34 46.93 -70.09
N LYS A 60 15.17 45.65 -69.72
CA LYS A 60 16.11 44.92 -68.83
C LYS A 60 16.81 43.78 -69.56
N ASP A 61 18.11 43.91 -69.82
CA ASP A 61 18.94 42.88 -70.47
C ASP A 61 19.32 41.72 -69.53
N THR A 62 19.16 41.87 -68.22
CA THR A 62 19.61 40.93 -67.17
C THR A 62 18.44 40.34 -66.37
N SER A 63 17.55 39.62 -67.05
CA SER A 63 16.49 38.83 -66.41
C SER A 63 16.71 37.33 -66.58
N TYR A 64 16.39 36.55 -65.56
CA TYR A 64 16.56 35.08 -65.56
C TYR A 64 15.23 34.40 -65.31
N ILE A 65 15.00 33.25 -65.94
CA ILE A 65 13.87 32.38 -65.57
C ILE A 65 14.36 31.45 -64.46
N VAL A 66 13.70 31.50 -63.31
CA VAL A 66 14.04 30.73 -62.13
C VAL A 66 12.82 30.02 -61.57
N ASP A 67 13.08 28.88 -60.93
CA ASP A 67 12.09 28.22 -60.09
C ASP A 67 12.28 28.72 -58.65
N ILE A 68 11.19 29.19 -58.04
CA ILE A 68 11.21 29.63 -56.64
C ILE A 68 11.24 28.41 -55.70
N GLY A 69 11.45 28.62 -54.39
CA GLY A 69 11.57 27.50 -53.45
C GLY A 69 13.01 27.03 -53.21
N MET A 70 13.99 27.76 -53.77
CA MET A 70 15.41 27.65 -53.42
C MET A 70 16.00 29.05 -53.25
N SER A 71 17.14 29.14 -52.56
CA SER A 71 17.81 30.44 -52.35
C SER A 71 18.45 30.95 -53.64
N TRP A 72 18.43 32.26 -53.90
CA TRP A 72 18.95 32.83 -55.15
C TRP A 72 20.45 32.55 -55.37
N ASN A 73 21.20 32.35 -54.29
CA ASN A 73 22.62 32.02 -54.32
C ASN A 73 22.89 30.53 -54.59
N LYS A 74 21.86 29.79 -55.05
CA LYS A 74 21.93 28.41 -55.53
C LYS A 74 21.20 28.23 -56.86
N PHE A 75 20.76 29.31 -57.50
CA PHE A 75 20.06 29.21 -58.78
C PHE A 75 21.06 28.75 -59.86
N PRO A 76 20.84 27.59 -60.50
CA PRO A 76 21.82 26.97 -61.40
C PRO A 76 22.16 27.81 -62.64
N ASN A 77 21.30 28.78 -62.98
CA ASN A 77 21.42 29.64 -64.15
C ASN A 77 21.79 31.10 -63.81
N VAL A 78 22.07 31.42 -62.54
CA VAL A 78 22.35 32.79 -62.04
C VAL A 78 23.76 32.88 -61.42
N ASP A 79 24.55 31.81 -61.55
CA ASP A 79 25.73 31.45 -60.74
C ASP A 79 26.99 32.32 -60.88
N THR A 80 26.90 33.59 -61.29
CA THR A 80 28.08 34.48 -61.35
C THR A 80 27.92 35.88 -60.75
N VAL A 81 26.76 36.28 -60.20
CA VAL A 81 26.55 37.71 -59.86
C VAL A 81 26.04 37.98 -58.43
N MET A 82 25.43 37.02 -57.72
CA MET A 82 24.70 37.36 -56.48
C MET A 82 25.14 36.59 -55.23
N SER A 83 25.63 37.35 -54.25
CA SER A 83 25.82 36.91 -52.86
C SER A 83 24.49 36.50 -52.22
N ALA A 84 24.52 35.70 -51.15
CA ALA A 84 23.34 35.48 -50.32
C ALA A 84 22.76 36.81 -49.80
N ILE A 85 23.64 37.79 -49.56
CA ILE A 85 23.32 39.15 -49.16
C ILE A 85 23.05 40.00 -50.40
N GLY A 86 21.91 40.67 -50.45
CA GLY A 86 21.53 41.55 -51.55
C GLY A 86 20.02 41.74 -51.68
N LYS A 87 19.58 42.21 -52.85
CA LYS A 87 18.17 42.46 -53.15
C LYS A 87 17.82 42.00 -54.56
N GLY A 88 16.57 41.63 -54.82
CA GLY A 88 16.13 41.22 -56.15
C GLY A 88 14.63 41.28 -56.34
N THR A 89 14.20 41.21 -57.59
CA THR A 89 12.79 41.24 -58.01
C THR A 89 12.39 39.90 -58.59
N TYR A 90 11.26 39.36 -58.16
CA TYR A 90 10.59 38.22 -58.78
C TYR A 90 9.29 38.68 -59.44
N ILE A 91 9.07 38.33 -60.70
CA ILE A 91 7.88 38.70 -61.48
C ILE A 91 7.22 37.43 -62.02
N LYS A 92 5.91 37.31 -61.85
CA LYS A 92 5.10 36.25 -62.44
C LYS A 92 3.79 36.82 -62.95
N THR A 93 3.40 36.43 -64.15
CA THR A 93 2.02 36.66 -64.62
C THR A 93 1.25 35.36 -64.49
N ILE A 94 0.05 35.43 -63.92
CA ILE A 94 -0.88 34.30 -63.81
C ILE A 94 -2.25 34.65 -64.42
N TYR A 95 -2.93 33.64 -64.97
CA TYR A 95 -4.33 33.71 -65.39
C TYR A 95 -5.20 33.00 -64.36
N LEU A 96 -6.19 33.68 -63.82
CA LEU A 96 -7.09 33.22 -62.76
C LEU A 96 -8.34 32.56 -63.35
N PRO A 97 -8.95 31.59 -62.65
CA PRO A 97 -10.17 30.91 -63.10
C PRO A 97 -11.41 31.81 -63.05
N ARG A 98 -11.44 32.80 -62.14
CA ARG A 98 -12.60 33.68 -61.92
C ARG A 98 -12.15 35.10 -61.62
N ARG A 99 -12.96 36.06 -62.04
CA ARG A 99 -12.83 37.48 -61.67
C ARG A 99 -13.87 37.85 -60.61
N ASN A 100 -13.67 38.99 -59.95
CA ASN A 100 -14.52 39.57 -58.91
C ASN A 100 -14.64 38.71 -57.64
N ILE A 101 -13.59 37.96 -57.29
CA ILE A 101 -13.48 37.20 -56.04
C ILE A 101 -12.15 37.50 -55.33
N PHE A 102 -12.08 37.12 -54.05
CA PHE A 102 -10.85 37.21 -53.27
C PHE A 102 -9.96 35.99 -53.54
N TYR A 103 -8.68 36.28 -53.80
CA TYR A 103 -7.60 35.31 -53.80
C TYR A 103 -6.68 35.58 -52.61
N GLU A 104 -6.11 34.52 -52.06
CA GLU A 104 -5.17 34.57 -50.96
C GLU A 104 -3.79 34.12 -51.44
N PHE A 105 -2.76 34.90 -51.10
CA PHE A 105 -1.37 34.58 -51.36
C PHE A 105 -0.67 34.20 -50.06
N ASP A 106 -0.22 32.95 -49.97
CA ASP A 106 0.68 32.47 -48.93
C ASP A 106 2.10 32.43 -49.49
N LEU A 107 2.86 33.49 -49.24
CA LEU A 107 4.24 33.64 -49.67
C LEU A 107 5.21 32.76 -48.87
N GLY A 108 4.75 32.16 -47.77
CA GLY A 108 5.59 31.45 -46.81
C GLY A 108 6.60 32.37 -46.14
N THR A 109 7.69 31.76 -45.69
CA THR A 109 8.73 32.44 -44.92
C THR A 109 9.75 33.10 -45.84
N VAL A 110 9.67 34.42 -45.98
CA VAL A 110 10.73 35.24 -46.58
C VAL A 110 11.64 35.74 -45.45
N SER A 111 12.93 35.54 -45.60
CA SER A 111 13.84 35.55 -44.44
C SER A 111 14.09 36.93 -43.85
N SER A 112 13.73 38.00 -44.53
CA SER A 112 14.23 39.33 -44.23
C SER A 112 13.14 40.36 -44.43
N ALA A 113 12.98 40.93 -45.62
CA ALA A 113 11.86 41.82 -45.90
C ALA A 113 11.44 41.71 -47.36
N TYR A 114 10.16 41.94 -47.62
CA TYR A 114 9.63 41.95 -48.97
C TYR A 114 8.51 42.97 -49.16
N ALA A 115 8.30 43.36 -50.43
CA ALA A 115 7.12 44.09 -50.87
C ALA A 115 6.42 43.30 -51.99
N LEU A 116 5.12 43.09 -51.82
CA LEU A 116 4.25 42.45 -52.80
C LEU A 116 3.46 43.52 -53.55
N TYR A 117 3.63 43.54 -54.86
CA TYR A 117 2.81 44.31 -55.80
C TYR A 117 1.95 43.37 -56.63
N VAL A 118 0.71 43.78 -56.87
CA VAL A 118 -0.20 43.11 -57.78
C VAL A 118 -0.72 44.15 -58.77
N ASN A 119 -0.52 43.90 -60.06
CA ASN A 119 -0.86 44.83 -61.14
C ASN A 119 -0.35 46.26 -60.87
N ASP A 120 0.95 46.37 -60.54
CA ASP A 120 1.66 47.64 -60.25
C ASP A 120 1.21 48.38 -58.99
N SER A 121 0.22 47.86 -58.26
CA SER A 121 -0.23 48.40 -56.98
C SER A 121 0.47 47.70 -55.82
N LEU A 122 1.05 48.47 -54.89
CA LEU A 122 1.63 47.92 -53.66
C LEU A 122 0.51 47.38 -52.77
N ILE A 123 0.53 46.08 -52.49
CA ILE A 123 -0.50 45.42 -51.67
C ILE A 123 -0.03 45.29 -50.22
N LYS A 124 1.21 44.87 -50.00
CA LYS A 124 1.75 44.62 -48.66
C LYS A 124 3.26 44.76 -48.62
N THR A 125 3.77 45.27 -47.51
CA THR A 125 5.18 45.22 -47.12
C THR A 125 5.32 44.46 -45.81
N VAL A 126 6.34 43.61 -45.71
CA VAL A 126 6.77 42.97 -44.46
C VAL A 126 8.21 43.37 -44.22
N GLY A 127 8.47 43.96 -43.05
CA GLY A 127 9.69 44.74 -42.82
C GLY A 127 9.75 45.98 -43.73
N ASN A 128 10.94 46.56 -43.89
CA ASN A 128 11.21 47.56 -44.92
C ASN A 128 12.19 46.99 -45.95
N PRO A 129 11.71 46.45 -47.09
CA PRO A 129 12.55 45.94 -48.15
C PRO A 129 13.41 47.02 -48.84
N TYR A 130 13.14 48.30 -48.56
CA TYR A 130 13.85 49.45 -49.11
C TYR A 130 14.83 50.06 -48.11
N ALA A 131 15.06 49.41 -46.97
CA ALA A 131 16.03 49.87 -45.99
C ALA A 131 17.48 49.66 -46.48
N ASP A 132 18.35 50.59 -46.12
CA ASP A 132 19.78 50.49 -46.37
C ASP A 132 20.42 49.42 -45.47
N GLU A 133 21.57 48.90 -45.93
CA GLU A 133 22.34 47.83 -45.28
C GLU A 133 22.67 48.12 -43.80
N ASP A 134 22.87 49.40 -43.45
CA ASP A 134 23.27 49.84 -42.11
C ASP A 134 22.11 49.89 -41.08
N LYS A 135 20.86 49.98 -41.54
CA LYS A 135 19.65 50.02 -40.68
C LYS A 135 18.52 49.18 -41.26
N PRO A 136 18.73 47.87 -41.40
CA PRO A 136 17.71 47.04 -41.98
C PRO A 136 16.56 46.87 -40.97
N SER A 137 15.34 46.77 -41.49
CA SER A 137 14.15 46.45 -40.69
C SER A 137 13.53 45.18 -41.24
N GLU A 138 14.19 44.08 -40.95
CA GLU A 138 13.70 42.75 -41.22
C GLU A 138 12.49 42.43 -40.35
N SER A 139 11.58 41.63 -40.89
CA SER A 139 10.46 41.06 -40.14
C SER A 139 10.16 39.68 -40.70
N TYR A 140 10.17 38.68 -39.81
CA TYR A 140 9.94 37.28 -40.16
C TYR A 140 8.48 36.89 -39.97
N ASN A 141 7.58 37.74 -40.45
CA ASN A 141 6.14 37.51 -40.32
C ASN A 141 5.59 36.92 -41.63
N THR A 142 5.18 35.66 -41.56
CA THR A 142 4.49 34.99 -42.67
C THR A 142 3.05 35.50 -42.74
N GLU A 143 2.82 36.48 -43.61
CA GLU A 143 1.51 37.08 -43.84
C GLU A 143 0.77 36.39 -44.99
N ILE A 144 -0.53 36.15 -44.79
CA ILE A 144 -1.44 35.70 -45.86
C ILE A 144 -2.12 36.93 -46.43
N VAL A 145 -1.79 37.27 -47.67
CA VAL A 145 -2.27 38.50 -48.32
C VAL A 145 -3.54 38.21 -49.10
N LYS A 146 -4.64 38.90 -48.76
CA LYS A 146 -5.89 38.86 -49.53
C LYS A 146 -5.87 39.93 -50.61
N TYR A 147 -6.25 39.56 -51.84
CA TYR A 147 -6.39 40.49 -52.96
C TYR A 147 -7.70 40.22 -53.70
N TYR A 148 -8.41 41.29 -54.04
CA TYR A 148 -9.64 41.20 -54.82
C TYR A 148 -9.33 41.32 -56.31
N ALA A 149 -9.50 40.23 -57.06
CA ALA A 149 -9.11 40.17 -58.46
C ALA A 149 -10.22 40.68 -59.38
N HIS A 150 -10.08 41.89 -59.92
CA HIS A 150 -11.03 42.45 -60.90
C HIS A 150 -10.88 41.85 -62.32
N ASN A 151 -9.69 41.36 -62.66
CA ASN A 151 -9.34 40.83 -63.98
C ASN A 151 -8.88 39.38 -63.88
N LEU A 152 -9.04 38.62 -64.97
CA LEU A 152 -8.53 37.24 -65.07
C LEU A 152 -7.01 37.20 -65.20
N LYS A 153 -6.38 38.23 -65.76
CA LYS A 153 -4.92 38.34 -65.83
C LYS A 153 -4.39 39.11 -64.63
N MET A 154 -3.37 38.57 -63.99
CA MET A 154 -2.73 39.17 -62.82
C MET A 154 -1.21 39.12 -62.95
N LYS A 155 -0.55 40.27 -62.74
CA LYS A 155 0.90 40.37 -62.61
C LYS A 155 1.26 40.48 -61.13
N ILE A 156 2.08 39.57 -60.64
CA ILE A 156 2.63 39.52 -59.29
C ILE A 156 4.09 39.96 -59.37
N VAL A 157 4.47 40.93 -58.55
CA VAL A 157 5.87 41.37 -58.39
C VAL A 157 6.25 41.32 -56.92
N LEU A 158 7.35 40.66 -56.60
CA LEU A 158 7.92 40.56 -55.26
C LEU A 158 9.30 41.19 -55.24
N HIS A 159 9.44 42.28 -54.51
CA HIS A 159 10.75 42.83 -54.15
C HIS A 159 11.21 42.15 -52.88
N VAL A 160 12.37 41.48 -52.91
CA VAL A 160 12.93 40.74 -51.76
C VAL A 160 14.34 41.26 -51.48
N GLN A 161 14.62 41.62 -50.23
CA GLN A 161 15.99 41.91 -49.77
C GLN A 161 16.44 40.86 -48.77
N ASN A 162 17.75 40.68 -48.58
CA ASN A 162 18.37 39.94 -47.49
C ASN A 162 19.72 40.57 -47.10
N TRP A 163 19.85 41.06 -45.87
CA TRP A 163 21.09 41.65 -45.35
C TRP A 163 21.78 40.82 -44.25
N ARG A 164 21.13 39.74 -43.76
CA ARG A 164 21.54 39.07 -42.51
C ARG A 164 21.64 37.55 -42.61
N TYR A 165 21.06 36.90 -43.62
CA TYR A 165 21.06 35.43 -43.75
C TYR A 165 22.06 34.91 -44.78
N SER A 166 22.58 33.71 -44.53
CA SER A 166 23.46 32.97 -45.46
C SER A 166 22.75 32.36 -46.68
N LYS A 167 21.45 32.52 -46.76
CA LYS A 167 20.61 32.09 -47.88
C LYS A 167 19.76 33.31 -48.27
N GLY A 168 19.69 33.65 -49.54
CA GLY A 168 18.96 34.84 -50.00
C GLY A 168 17.72 34.50 -50.82
N GLY A 169 16.79 35.45 -50.91
CA GLY A 169 15.65 35.37 -51.82
C GLY A 169 14.45 34.57 -51.33
N LEU A 170 13.59 34.19 -52.28
CA LEU A 170 12.32 33.51 -52.04
C LEU A 170 12.51 31.99 -52.06
N TRP A 171 13.07 31.46 -50.97
CA TRP A 171 13.31 30.03 -50.81
C TRP A 171 12.05 29.23 -50.41
N SER A 172 10.91 29.89 -50.22
CA SER A 172 9.62 29.27 -49.93
C SER A 172 8.78 29.23 -51.20
N GLN A 173 8.04 28.15 -51.39
CA GLN A 173 7.00 28.13 -52.41
C GLN A 173 5.89 29.14 -52.06
N VAL A 174 5.40 29.82 -53.10
CA VAL A 174 4.24 30.70 -53.06
C VAL A 174 3.00 29.90 -53.43
N TYR A 175 1.99 29.96 -52.57
CA TYR A 175 0.71 29.30 -52.81
C TYR A 175 -0.39 30.33 -53.03
N ILE A 176 -1.34 29.98 -53.90
CA ILE A 176 -2.59 30.71 -54.09
C ILE A 176 -3.78 29.83 -53.67
N SER A 177 -4.75 30.44 -53.00
CA SER A 177 -6.02 29.79 -52.61
C SER A 177 -7.22 30.74 -52.70
N GLN A 178 -8.42 30.19 -52.53
CA GLN A 178 -9.70 30.92 -52.46
C GLN A 178 -10.44 30.59 -51.15
N ASN A 179 -11.54 31.31 -50.86
CA ASN A 179 -12.49 30.99 -49.78
C ASN A 179 -11.87 30.83 -48.38
N ASP A 180 -10.91 31.67 -48.03
CA ASP A 180 -10.23 31.67 -46.72
C ASP A 180 -9.47 30.38 -46.38
N TYR A 181 -9.23 29.52 -47.39
CA TYR A 181 -8.57 28.24 -47.22
C TYR A 181 -7.17 28.37 -46.60
N ALA A 182 -6.38 29.38 -47.00
CA ALA A 182 -5.03 29.54 -46.47
C ALA A 182 -5.04 29.92 -44.99
N LYS A 183 -5.97 30.81 -44.60
CA LYS A 183 -6.15 31.22 -43.20
C LYS A 183 -6.60 30.05 -42.33
N ASP A 184 -7.59 29.28 -42.78
CA ASP A 184 -8.07 28.10 -42.06
C ASP A 184 -6.96 27.05 -41.90
N LYS A 185 -6.16 26.82 -42.95
CA LYS A 185 -5.03 25.88 -42.89
C LYS A 185 -3.94 26.35 -41.94
N ARG A 186 -3.59 27.65 -41.96
CA ARG A 186 -2.65 28.26 -41.01
C ARG A 186 -3.16 28.07 -39.58
N SER A 187 -4.42 28.40 -39.31
CA SER A 187 -5.04 28.28 -37.99
C SER A 187 -5.03 26.83 -37.47
N LYS A 188 -5.41 25.85 -38.29
CA LYS A 188 -5.34 24.41 -37.94
C LYS A 188 -3.92 23.97 -37.60
N ARG A 189 -2.92 24.43 -38.37
CA ARG A 189 -1.52 24.07 -38.16
C ARG A 189 -0.95 24.70 -36.89
N ILE A 190 -1.25 25.97 -36.63
CA ILE A 190 -0.85 26.65 -35.39
C ILE A 190 -1.51 25.99 -34.18
N SER A 191 -2.81 25.69 -34.27
CA SER A 191 -3.56 24.99 -33.20
C SER A 191 -2.93 23.65 -32.86
N LEU A 192 -2.54 22.87 -33.87
CA LEU A 192 -1.81 21.63 -33.66
C LEU A 192 -0.44 21.86 -33.00
N ILE A 193 0.34 22.84 -33.44
CA ILE A 193 1.63 23.16 -32.82
C ILE A 193 1.42 23.50 -31.33
N PHE A 194 0.34 24.19 -30.97
CA PHE A 194 0.00 24.43 -29.56
C PHE A 194 -0.36 23.17 -28.79
N VAL A 195 -1.11 22.24 -29.39
CA VAL A 195 -1.37 20.93 -28.78
C VAL A 195 -0.06 20.17 -28.53
N LEU A 196 0.85 20.17 -29.52
CA LEU A 196 2.15 19.53 -29.40
C LEU A 196 3.04 20.20 -28.35
N PHE A 197 3.06 21.54 -28.35
CA PHE A 197 3.77 22.36 -27.37
C PHE A 197 3.29 22.05 -25.95
N GLY A 198 1.96 22.09 -25.71
CA GLY A 198 1.36 21.78 -24.43
C GLY A 198 1.71 20.37 -23.94
N GLY A 199 1.63 19.37 -24.84
CA GLY A 199 2.02 17.99 -24.52
C GLY A 199 3.49 17.86 -24.09
N LEU A 200 4.41 18.49 -24.81
CA LEU A 200 5.84 18.48 -24.47
C LEU A 200 6.15 19.25 -23.19
N VAL A 201 5.48 20.39 -22.95
CA VAL A 201 5.65 21.19 -21.73
C VAL A 201 5.19 20.43 -20.50
N VAL A 202 4.01 19.79 -20.55
CA VAL A 202 3.50 18.96 -19.45
C VAL A 202 4.47 17.82 -19.15
N MET A 203 4.95 17.12 -20.18
CA MET A 203 5.95 16.07 -20.02
C MET A 203 7.26 16.60 -19.42
N SER A 204 7.74 17.75 -19.90
CA SER A 204 8.93 18.40 -19.38
C SER A 204 8.79 18.67 -17.88
N PHE A 205 7.78 19.44 -17.47
CA PHE A 205 7.58 19.77 -16.06
C PHE A 205 7.32 18.56 -15.17
N TYR A 206 6.65 17.53 -15.67
CA TYR A 206 6.50 16.25 -14.96
C TYR A 206 7.87 15.65 -14.58
N HIS A 207 8.81 15.58 -15.54
CA HIS A 207 10.16 15.08 -15.26
C HIS A 207 11.00 16.05 -14.43
N GLY A 208 10.78 17.36 -14.57
CA GLY A 208 11.36 18.36 -13.67
C GLY A 208 10.94 18.10 -12.22
N GLY A 209 9.64 17.91 -11.98
CA GLY A 209 9.07 17.55 -10.68
C GLY A 209 9.64 16.24 -10.13
N LEU A 210 9.72 15.18 -10.95
CA LEU A 210 10.35 13.91 -10.55
C LEU A 210 11.80 14.10 -10.11
N TYR A 211 12.58 14.93 -10.82
CA TYR A 211 13.95 15.24 -10.42
C TYR A 211 14.02 16.02 -9.10
N PHE A 212 13.13 17.01 -8.89
CA PHE A 212 13.08 17.75 -7.62
C PHE A 212 12.73 16.86 -6.44
N LEU A 213 11.80 15.92 -6.61
CA LEU A 213 11.44 14.92 -5.62
C LEU A 213 12.55 13.88 -5.41
N ARG A 214 13.28 13.52 -6.47
CA ARG A 214 14.33 12.48 -6.46
C ARG A 214 15.61 13.00 -7.12
N ARG A 215 16.37 13.83 -6.41
CA ARG A 215 17.61 14.45 -6.90
C ARG A 215 18.68 13.46 -7.39
N LYS A 216 18.61 12.19 -6.97
CA LYS A 216 19.49 11.11 -7.44
C LYS A 216 19.18 10.64 -8.87
N GLU A 217 18.01 10.95 -9.41
CA GLU A 217 17.56 10.52 -10.74
C GLU A 217 17.90 11.59 -11.79
N THR A 218 19.20 11.75 -12.07
CA THR A 218 19.76 12.75 -13.01
C THR A 218 19.26 12.60 -14.44
N SER A 219 18.83 11.41 -14.87
CA SER A 219 18.21 11.19 -16.17
C SER A 219 16.94 12.04 -16.37
N SER A 220 16.14 12.24 -15.32
CA SER A 220 14.93 13.07 -15.38
C SER A 220 15.25 14.55 -15.57
N LEU A 221 16.38 15.06 -15.03
CA LEU A 221 16.84 16.44 -15.26
C LEU A 221 17.16 16.68 -16.73
N PHE A 222 17.97 15.81 -17.35
CA PHE A 222 18.36 15.99 -18.74
C PHE A 222 17.21 15.74 -19.70
N PHE A 223 16.28 14.83 -19.37
CA PHE A 223 15.04 14.69 -20.12
C PHE A 223 14.17 15.94 -20.03
N PHE A 224 14.01 16.53 -18.84
CA PHE A 224 13.31 17.80 -18.62
C PHE A 224 13.91 18.91 -19.49
N LEU A 225 15.23 19.15 -19.39
CA LEU A 225 15.90 20.21 -20.14
C LEU A 225 15.81 19.99 -21.66
N TRP A 226 15.97 18.74 -22.12
CA TRP A 226 15.88 18.41 -23.53
C TRP A 226 14.46 18.60 -24.09
N THR A 227 13.45 18.09 -23.39
CA THR A 227 12.05 18.25 -23.79
C THR A 227 11.57 19.70 -23.68
N LEU A 228 12.11 20.47 -22.73
CA LEU A 228 11.85 21.90 -22.63
C LEU A 228 12.41 22.62 -23.85
N ALA A 229 13.70 22.41 -24.18
CA ALA A 229 14.32 22.99 -25.37
C ALA A 229 13.56 22.62 -26.65
N ALA A 230 13.14 21.36 -26.78
CA ALA A 230 12.32 20.90 -27.89
C ALA A 230 10.93 21.57 -27.95
N SER A 231 10.27 21.79 -26.81
CA SER A 231 8.98 22.47 -26.76
C SER A 231 9.11 23.93 -27.21
N PHE A 232 10.09 24.67 -26.70
CA PHE A 232 10.35 26.04 -27.14
C PHE A 232 10.67 26.08 -28.63
N ARG A 233 11.47 25.14 -29.15
CA ARG A 233 11.74 25.06 -30.58
C ARG A 233 10.48 25.03 -31.44
N LEU A 234 9.39 24.40 -31.00
CA LEU A 234 8.13 24.37 -31.76
C LEU A 234 7.49 25.75 -31.95
N LEU A 235 7.70 26.68 -31.01
CA LEU A 235 7.17 28.05 -31.10
C LEU A 235 8.03 28.98 -31.95
N PHE A 236 9.32 28.67 -32.05
CA PHE A 236 10.34 29.51 -32.69
C PHE A 236 10.84 28.91 -34.02
N SER A 237 10.21 27.88 -34.58
CA SER A 237 10.65 27.29 -35.86
C SER A 237 9.49 26.80 -36.72
N GLY A 238 9.73 26.71 -38.04
CA GLY A 238 8.76 26.20 -39.01
C GLY A 238 8.35 27.25 -40.05
N ARG A 239 7.27 26.95 -40.80
CA ARG A 239 6.72 27.85 -41.85
C ARG A 239 5.98 29.06 -41.26
N TYR A 240 5.32 28.84 -40.13
CA TYR A 240 4.65 29.87 -39.34
C TYR A 240 5.32 29.86 -37.97
N TYR A 241 5.63 31.04 -37.43
CA TYR A 241 6.25 31.20 -36.12
C TYR A 241 5.15 31.54 -35.11
N PRO A 242 4.58 30.56 -34.38
CA PRO A 242 3.44 30.81 -33.51
C PRO A 242 3.76 31.79 -32.38
N VAL A 243 5.04 32.01 -32.08
CA VAL A 243 5.47 32.97 -31.07
C VAL A 243 4.95 34.38 -31.35
N TYR A 244 4.90 34.84 -32.61
CA TYR A 244 4.43 36.19 -32.94
C TYR A 244 2.93 36.38 -32.70
N ASP A 245 2.14 35.30 -32.78
CA ASP A 245 0.70 35.35 -32.49
C ASP A 245 0.42 35.35 -30.97
N LEU A 246 1.38 34.91 -30.14
CA LEU A 246 1.26 34.87 -28.67
C LEU A 246 1.93 36.03 -27.96
N PHE A 247 3.07 36.46 -28.49
CA PHE A 247 4.02 37.34 -27.83
C PHE A 247 4.58 38.34 -28.85
N ASP A 248 4.65 39.61 -28.46
CA ASP A 248 5.32 40.65 -29.24
C ASP A 248 6.84 40.55 -29.03
N VAL A 249 7.46 39.53 -29.63
CA VAL A 249 8.90 39.23 -29.47
C VAL A 249 9.67 39.85 -30.62
N ASP A 250 10.75 40.54 -30.28
CA ASP A 250 11.67 41.09 -31.26
C ASP A 250 12.30 39.99 -32.14
N TRP A 251 12.33 40.26 -33.43
CA TRP A 251 12.85 39.39 -34.48
C TRP A 251 14.26 38.84 -34.20
N TYR A 252 15.14 39.69 -33.69
CA TYR A 252 16.52 39.33 -33.37
C TYR A 252 16.59 38.20 -32.33
N TRP A 253 15.74 38.28 -31.30
CA TRP A 253 15.66 37.27 -30.24
C TRP A 253 14.99 35.99 -30.72
N THR A 254 13.96 36.09 -31.56
CA THR A 254 13.26 34.93 -32.13
C THR A 254 14.24 33.98 -32.80
N ILE A 255 15.12 34.51 -33.66
CA ILE A 255 16.14 33.72 -34.35
C ILE A 255 17.16 33.12 -33.40
N ARG A 256 17.67 33.91 -32.44
CA ARG A 256 18.67 33.38 -31.48
C ARG A 256 18.09 32.26 -30.63
N ILE A 257 16.82 32.36 -30.21
CA ILE A 257 16.15 31.30 -29.47
C ILE A 257 15.94 30.07 -30.36
N GLU A 258 15.56 30.23 -31.63
CA GLU A 258 15.45 29.14 -32.60
C GLU A 258 16.77 28.33 -32.68
N TYR A 259 17.89 29.02 -32.90
CA TYR A 259 19.19 28.36 -33.03
C TYR A 259 19.75 27.85 -31.70
N LEU A 260 19.52 28.55 -30.60
CA LEU A 260 19.91 28.09 -29.26
C LEU A 260 19.20 26.77 -28.91
N THR A 261 17.89 26.70 -29.13
CA THR A 261 17.11 25.48 -28.86
C THR A 261 17.49 24.34 -29.81
N PHE A 262 17.87 24.65 -31.07
CA PHE A 262 18.43 23.66 -31.98
C PHE A 262 19.79 23.13 -31.50
N TYR A 263 20.72 24.01 -31.11
CA TYR A 263 22.07 23.63 -30.70
C TYR A 263 22.15 22.96 -29.31
N LEU A 264 21.23 23.28 -28.41
CA LEU A 264 21.13 22.63 -27.10
C LEU A 264 20.52 21.23 -27.17
N ALA A 265 19.64 20.96 -28.15
CA ALA A 265 18.87 19.73 -28.19
C ALA A 265 19.74 18.46 -28.23
N ILE A 266 20.75 18.42 -29.11
CA ILE A 266 21.58 17.22 -29.29
C ILE A 266 22.48 16.92 -28.08
N PRO A 267 23.26 17.86 -27.51
CA PRO A 267 24.08 17.57 -26.33
C PRO A 267 23.24 17.20 -25.09
N LEU A 268 22.07 17.84 -24.89
CA LEU A 268 21.16 17.46 -23.81
C LEU A 268 20.61 16.03 -23.99
N PHE A 269 20.25 15.66 -25.22
CA PHE A 269 19.82 14.31 -25.54
C PHE A 269 20.93 13.27 -25.28
N MET A 270 22.16 13.57 -25.72
CA MET A 270 23.31 12.69 -25.50
C MET A 270 23.63 12.50 -24.02
N GLN A 271 23.51 13.57 -23.23
CA GLN A 271 23.65 13.47 -21.77
C GLN A 271 22.52 12.64 -21.15
N PHE A 272 21.27 12.83 -21.59
CA PHE A 272 20.14 12.01 -21.15
C PHE A 272 20.37 10.51 -21.40
N VAL A 273 20.87 10.14 -22.58
CA VAL A 273 21.18 8.74 -22.91
C VAL A 273 22.30 8.18 -22.01
N TYR A 274 23.34 8.98 -21.74
CA TYR A 274 24.40 8.58 -20.81
C TYR A 274 23.87 8.27 -19.41
N GLU A 275 22.95 9.09 -18.88
CA GLU A 275 22.36 8.86 -17.56
C GLU A 275 21.45 7.63 -17.52
N ILE A 276 20.78 7.28 -18.62
CA ILE A 276 19.97 6.04 -18.69
C ILE A 276 20.85 4.80 -18.80
N PHE A 277 21.90 4.85 -19.63
CA PHE A 277 22.74 3.69 -19.96
C PHE A 277 24.23 3.92 -19.67
N PRO A 278 24.62 4.24 -18.42
CA PRO A 278 25.98 4.67 -18.08
C PRO A 278 27.05 3.58 -18.31
N LYS A 279 26.65 2.30 -18.33
CA LYS A 279 27.55 1.16 -18.62
C LYS A 279 27.84 0.98 -20.11
N SER A 280 26.94 1.42 -20.97
CA SER A 280 27.03 1.21 -22.41
C SER A 280 27.67 2.38 -23.13
N VAL A 281 27.57 3.58 -22.56
CA VAL A 281 28.04 4.84 -23.13
C VAL A 281 29.41 5.24 -22.56
N ASN A 282 30.34 5.69 -23.41
CA ASN A 282 31.66 6.12 -22.97
C ASN A 282 31.62 7.56 -22.41
N ARG A 283 31.97 7.70 -21.12
CA ARG A 283 31.96 9.00 -20.42
C ARG A 283 32.89 10.05 -21.04
N ARG A 284 34.07 9.67 -21.55
CA ARG A 284 35.02 10.63 -22.16
C ARG A 284 34.47 11.16 -23.47
N PHE A 285 33.89 10.30 -24.29
CA PHE A 285 33.24 10.69 -25.55
C PHE A 285 32.12 11.71 -25.29
N ILE A 286 31.20 11.41 -24.38
CA ILE A 286 30.07 12.30 -24.06
C ILE A 286 30.54 13.66 -23.55
N ARG A 287 31.57 13.72 -22.69
CA ARG A 287 32.12 15.01 -22.23
C ARG A 287 32.65 15.87 -23.38
N ILE A 288 33.45 15.28 -24.27
CA ILE A 288 34.01 16.01 -25.42
C ILE A 288 32.88 16.43 -26.37
N TYR A 289 31.97 15.51 -26.67
CA TYR A 289 30.83 15.75 -27.55
C TYR A 289 29.94 16.88 -27.03
N ASN A 290 29.63 16.88 -25.72
CA ASN A 290 28.80 17.91 -25.09
C ASN A 290 29.54 19.24 -24.95
N LEU A 291 30.86 19.24 -24.75
CA LEU A 291 31.67 20.47 -24.76
C LEU A 291 31.60 21.16 -26.13
N VAL A 292 31.73 20.40 -27.22
CA VAL A 292 31.57 20.93 -28.59
C VAL A 292 30.16 21.48 -28.79
N GLY A 293 29.12 20.76 -28.37
CA GLY A 293 27.73 21.24 -28.44
C GLY A 293 27.49 22.52 -27.62
N LEU A 294 28.14 22.66 -26.47
CA LEU A 294 28.08 23.86 -25.64
C LEU A 294 28.78 25.06 -26.32
N LEU A 295 29.89 24.84 -27.03
CA LEU A 295 30.55 25.88 -27.82
C LEU A 295 29.65 26.40 -28.94
N PHE A 296 28.94 25.51 -29.65
CA PHE A 296 27.91 25.94 -30.62
C PHE A 296 26.76 26.69 -29.93
N SER A 297 26.26 26.20 -28.79
CA SER A 297 25.15 26.85 -28.10
C SER A 297 25.52 28.25 -27.59
N THR A 298 26.76 28.44 -27.14
CA THR A 298 27.27 29.75 -26.69
C THR A 298 27.61 30.68 -27.84
N SER A 299 28.02 30.17 -29.01
CA SER A 299 28.30 31.00 -30.19
C SER A 299 27.07 31.78 -30.67
N VAL A 300 25.86 31.28 -30.40
CA VAL A 300 24.57 31.95 -30.67
C VAL A 300 24.49 33.34 -30.08
N PHE A 301 25.21 33.66 -29.01
CA PHE A 301 25.18 34.98 -28.38
C PHE A 301 26.20 35.96 -28.96
N TYR A 302 27.32 35.48 -29.49
CA TYR A 302 28.45 36.32 -29.87
C TYR A 302 28.67 36.44 -31.38
N THR A 303 28.01 35.59 -32.18
CA THR A 303 28.14 35.59 -33.65
C THR A 303 27.03 36.40 -34.33
N SER A 304 27.29 36.81 -35.58
CA SER A 304 26.27 37.39 -36.45
C SER A 304 25.26 36.32 -36.91
N ILE A 305 24.06 36.74 -37.31
CA ILE A 305 23.02 35.83 -37.82
C ILE A 305 23.52 35.07 -39.06
N GLU A 306 24.30 35.73 -39.92
CA GLU A 306 24.90 35.11 -41.09
C GLU A 306 25.86 33.99 -40.70
N THR A 307 26.83 34.26 -39.83
CA THR A 307 27.79 33.25 -39.35
C THR A 307 27.06 32.10 -38.66
N MET A 308 26.05 32.40 -37.84
CA MET A 308 25.24 31.38 -37.17
C MET A 308 24.51 30.48 -38.18
N THR A 309 23.88 31.06 -39.21
CA THR A 309 23.18 30.29 -40.24
C THR A 309 24.14 29.45 -41.09
N GLN A 310 25.39 29.88 -41.31
CA GLN A 310 26.43 29.07 -41.96
C GLN A 310 26.90 27.90 -41.07
N LEU A 311 27.06 28.14 -39.76
CA LEU A 311 27.47 27.12 -38.78
C LEU A 311 26.46 25.96 -38.68
N VAL A 312 25.22 26.13 -39.13
CA VAL A 312 24.20 25.08 -39.19
C VAL A 312 24.71 23.84 -39.92
N VAL A 313 25.40 24.00 -41.06
CA VAL A 313 25.89 22.85 -41.85
C VAL A 313 26.93 22.06 -41.06
N VAL A 314 27.83 22.76 -40.35
CA VAL A 314 28.83 22.13 -39.47
C VAL A 314 28.14 21.43 -38.30
N TYR A 315 27.11 22.05 -37.72
CA TYR A 315 26.33 21.45 -36.64
C TYR A 315 25.53 20.20 -37.10
N GLN A 316 25.09 20.16 -38.36
CA GLN A 316 24.45 18.97 -38.92
C GLN A 316 25.44 17.81 -39.02
N LEU A 317 26.71 18.04 -39.40
CA LEU A 317 27.76 17.02 -39.36
C LEU A 317 28.01 16.52 -37.93
N TYR A 318 28.05 17.44 -36.95
CA TYR A 318 28.09 17.10 -35.53
C TYR A 318 26.89 16.25 -35.08
N THR A 319 25.70 16.54 -35.60
CA THR A 319 24.48 15.77 -35.32
C THR A 319 24.57 14.36 -35.93
N LEU A 320 25.05 14.23 -37.18
CA LEU A 320 25.26 12.94 -37.84
C LEU A 320 26.27 12.06 -37.09
N LEU A 321 27.37 12.65 -36.58
CA LEU A 321 28.32 11.95 -35.71
C LEU A 321 27.62 11.39 -34.46
N GLY A 322 26.75 12.19 -33.83
CA GLY A 322 25.94 11.77 -32.69
C GLY A 322 25.00 10.61 -33.03
N ILE A 323 24.30 10.69 -34.17
CA ILE A 323 23.41 9.64 -34.66
C ILE A 323 24.17 8.33 -34.88
N LEU A 324 25.34 8.37 -35.55
CA LEU A 324 26.18 7.19 -35.77
C LEU A 324 26.62 6.54 -34.45
N TYR A 325 27.04 7.36 -33.48
CA TYR A 325 27.41 6.87 -32.17
C TYR A 325 26.23 6.26 -31.41
N MET A 326 25.04 6.86 -31.52
CA MET A 326 23.81 6.33 -30.94
C MET A 326 23.39 5.01 -31.58
N LEU A 327 23.50 4.86 -32.90
CA LEU A 327 23.27 3.59 -33.59
C LEU A 327 24.22 2.51 -33.07
N TYR A 328 25.50 2.83 -32.87
CA TYR A 328 26.45 1.92 -32.23
C TYR A 328 26.02 1.52 -30.80
N ILE A 329 25.56 2.47 -29.98
CA ILE A 329 25.05 2.19 -28.63
C ILE A 329 23.82 1.27 -28.69
N THR A 330 22.86 1.53 -29.58
CA THR A 330 21.66 0.70 -29.69
C THR A 330 22.00 -0.74 -30.04
N PHE A 331 22.96 -0.98 -30.96
CA PHE A 331 23.45 -2.31 -31.25
C PHE A 331 24.10 -3.00 -30.04
N LYS A 332 24.87 -2.25 -29.25
CA LYS A 332 25.47 -2.75 -27.99
C LYS A 332 24.39 -3.11 -26.96
N LEU A 333 23.33 -2.31 -26.83
CA LEU A 333 22.21 -2.56 -25.91
C LEU A 333 21.39 -3.79 -26.30
N ILE A 334 21.17 -4.04 -27.59
CA ILE A 334 20.50 -5.27 -28.07
C ILE A 334 21.28 -6.51 -27.60
N LYS A 335 22.61 -6.50 -27.71
CA LYS A 335 23.44 -7.63 -27.25
C LYS A 335 23.36 -7.89 -25.75
N GLN A 336 23.13 -6.85 -24.95
CA GLN A 336 23.06 -6.94 -23.49
C GLN A 336 21.69 -7.38 -22.96
N LYS A 337 20.67 -7.52 -23.82
CA LYS A 337 19.30 -7.95 -23.48
C LYS A 337 18.66 -7.16 -22.32
N GLU A 338 18.96 -5.86 -22.21
CA GLU A 338 18.35 -5.04 -21.15
C GLU A 338 16.83 -4.85 -21.38
N ALA A 339 16.06 -4.90 -20.29
CA ALA A 339 14.61 -4.77 -20.35
C ALA A 339 14.18 -3.37 -20.83
N GLY A 340 13.24 -3.35 -21.79
CA GLY A 340 12.67 -2.13 -22.35
C GLY A 340 13.52 -1.43 -23.42
N VAL A 341 14.67 -2.01 -23.80
CA VAL A 341 15.56 -1.49 -24.85
C VAL A 341 14.86 -1.37 -26.20
N TYR A 342 14.00 -2.31 -26.57
CA TYR A 342 13.32 -2.29 -27.88
C TYR A 342 12.42 -1.07 -28.08
N LEU A 343 11.72 -0.62 -27.03
CA LEU A 343 10.89 0.59 -27.10
C LEU A 343 11.74 1.85 -27.22
N PHE A 344 12.88 1.90 -26.50
CA PHE A 344 13.84 2.99 -26.64
C PHE A 344 14.39 3.06 -28.07
N ILE A 345 14.79 1.92 -28.65
CA ILE A 345 15.32 1.82 -30.01
C ILE A 345 14.28 2.25 -31.03
N LEU A 346 13.04 1.74 -30.92
CA LEU A 346 11.96 2.13 -31.82
C LEU A 346 11.74 3.65 -31.81
N GLY A 347 11.65 4.25 -30.62
CA GLY A 347 11.53 5.70 -30.51
C GLY A 347 12.72 6.41 -31.14
N PHE A 348 13.94 5.97 -30.82
CA PHE A 348 15.16 6.59 -31.34
C PHE A 348 15.25 6.52 -32.87
N LEU A 349 14.81 5.41 -33.49
CA LEU A 349 14.75 5.28 -34.95
C LEU A 349 13.76 6.27 -35.57
N VAL A 350 12.55 6.40 -35.00
CA VAL A 350 11.56 7.38 -35.45
C VAL A 350 12.10 8.81 -35.35
N LEU A 351 12.76 9.14 -34.24
CA LEU A 351 13.40 10.44 -34.05
C LEU A 351 14.53 10.67 -35.06
N THR A 352 15.36 9.65 -35.31
CA THR A 352 16.48 9.71 -36.27
C THR A 352 15.98 9.96 -37.69
N ILE A 353 14.96 9.22 -38.13
CA ILE A 353 14.35 9.42 -39.45
C ILE A 353 13.82 10.85 -39.60
N SER A 354 13.16 11.35 -38.55
CA SER A 354 12.62 12.71 -38.54
C SER A 354 13.71 13.79 -38.60
N VAL A 355 14.82 13.61 -37.85
CA VAL A 355 15.96 14.53 -37.86
C VAL A 355 16.68 14.48 -39.22
N LEU A 356 16.91 13.31 -39.79
CA LEU A 356 17.55 13.16 -41.11
C LEU A 356 16.71 13.81 -42.21
N HIS A 357 15.40 13.58 -42.19
CA HIS A 357 14.46 14.25 -43.11
C HIS A 357 14.60 15.77 -43.01
N ASP A 358 14.64 16.31 -41.79
CA ASP A 358 14.70 17.75 -41.57
C ASP A 358 16.06 18.37 -41.93
N ILE A 359 17.15 17.61 -41.84
CA ILE A 359 18.45 18.00 -42.39
C ILE A 359 18.38 18.14 -43.91
N LEU A 360 17.73 17.19 -44.60
CA LEU A 360 17.55 17.27 -46.05
C LEU A 360 16.66 18.46 -46.45
N VAL A 361 15.56 18.70 -45.74
CA VAL A 361 14.69 19.87 -45.93
C VAL A 361 15.47 21.17 -45.67
N SER A 362 16.22 21.24 -44.57
CA SER A 362 17.01 22.42 -44.21
C SER A 362 18.10 22.74 -45.24
N ASN A 363 18.59 21.76 -45.99
CA ASN A 363 19.56 21.99 -47.06
C ASN A 363 18.92 22.27 -48.43
N GLN A 364 17.59 22.35 -48.50
CA GLN A 364 16.79 22.54 -49.71
C GLN A 364 16.92 21.36 -50.70
N LEU A 365 17.18 20.14 -50.19
CA LEU A 365 17.17 18.91 -50.99
C LEU A 365 15.76 18.29 -51.07
N LEU A 366 14.91 18.60 -50.10
CA LEU A 366 13.50 18.22 -50.06
C LEU A 366 12.65 19.46 -49.83
N GLN A 367 11.63 19.67 -50.65
CA GLN A 367 10.66 20.75 -50.49
C GLN A 367 9.42 20.25 -49.72
N ARG A 368 9.63 19.72 -48.51
CA ARG A 368 8.56 19.18 -47.63
C ARG A 368 8.60 19.83 -46.25
N ASN A 369 7.53 19.66 -45.48
CA ASN A 369 7.45 20.13 -44.11
C ASN A 369 8.41 19.38 -43.17
N TYR A 370 8.85 20.05 -42.11
CA TYR A 370 9.65 19.43 -41.04
C TYR A 370 8.88 18.32 -40.30
N TRP A 371 9.51 17.16 -40.12
CA TRP A 371 8.99 15.96 -39.46
C TRP A 371 9.36 15.86 -37.99
N PHE A 372 10.37 16.63 -37.53
CA PHE A 372 10.83 16.62 -36.14
C PHE A 372 9.71 16.72 -35.09
N PRO A 373 8.67 17.57 -35.22
CA PRO A 373 7.59 17.68 -34.23
C PRO A 373 6.85 16.35 -33.97
N ALA A 374 6.56 15.57 -35.01
CA ALA A 374 5.90 14.28 -34.87
C ALA A 374 6.86 13.21 -34.33
N GLY A 375 8.12 13.25 -34.78
CA GLY A 375 9.17 12.34 -34.31
C GLY A 375 9.45 12.47 -32.82
N ILE A 376 9.53 13.71 -32.31
CA ILE A 376 9.77 13.96 -30.89
C ILE A 376 8.59 13.58 -30.01
N LEU A 377 7.35 13.83 -30.44
CA LEU A 377 6.17 13.41 -29.67
C LEU A 377 6.12 11.88 -29.54
N THR A 378 6.33 11.18 -30.66
CA THR A 378 6.35 9.71 -30.69
C THR A 378 7.44 9.17 -29.77
N PHE A 379 8.63 9.78 -29.82
CA PHE A 379 9.72 9.44 -28.92
C PHE A 379 9.34 9.66 -27.44
N VAL A 380 8.87 10.86 -27.09
CA VAL A 380 8.51 11.22 -25.71
C VAL A 380 7.43 10.28 -25.15
N PHE A 381 6.42 9.93 -25.95
CA PHE A 381 5.38 9.01 -25.52
C PHE A 381 5.92 7.59 -25.28
N LEU A 382 6.76 7.08 -26.18
CA LEU A 382 7.42 5.78 -26.01
C LEU A 382 8.35 5.76 -24.78
N GLN A 383 9.05 6.86 -24.51
CA GLN A 383 9.89 6.99 -23.32
C GLN A 383 9.09 7.10 -22.03
N ALA A 384 8.00 7.88 -22.02
CA ALA A 384 7.13 8.01 -20.85
C ALA A 384 6.61 6.63 -20.42
N TYR A 385 6.16 5.83 -21.37
CA TYR A 385 5.72 4.46 -21.12
C TYR A 385 6.89 3.55 -20.65
N LEU A 386 8.07 3.66 -21.27
CA LEU A 386 9.25 2.88 -20.85
C LEU A 386 9.63 3.18 -19.40
N LEU A 387 9.68 4.47 -19.02
CA LEU A 387 10.03 4.87 -17.66
C LEU A 387 8.95 4.43 -16.66
N ALA A 388 7.66 4.58 -17.00
CA ALA A 388 6.56 4.10 -16.18
C ALA A 388 6.62 2.58 -15.95
N SER A 389 6.95 1.81 -16.99
CA SER A 389 7.15 0.36 -16.91
C SER A 389 8.34 0.00 -15.99
N ARG A 390 9.48 0.71 -16.12
CA ARG A 390 10.65 0.52 -15.24
C ARG A 390 10.32 0.86 -13.79
N PHE A 391 9.61 1.96 -13.56
CA PHE A 391 9.18 2.38 -12.24
C PHE A 391 8.29 1.31 -11.61
N THR A 392 7.27 0.84 -12.34
CA THR A 392 6.36 -0.22 -11.89
C THR A 392 7.14 -1.48 -11.51
N SER A 393 8.07 -1.94 -12.37
CA SER A 393 8.87 -3.14 -12.07
C SER A 393 9.78 -2.99 -10.84
N THR A 394 10.32 -1.79 -10.62
CA THR A 394 11.19 -1.49 -9.48
C THR A 394 10.38 -1.36 -8.19
N PHE A 395 9.19 -0.75 -8.28
CA PHE A 395 8.24 -0.65 -7.19
C PHE A 395 7.77 -2.04 -6.74
N SER A 396 7.36 -2.92 -7.66
CA SER A 396 7.00 -4.30 -7.34
C SER A 396 8.15 -5.08 -6.68
N ARG A 397 9.41 -4.87 -7.12
CA ARG A 397 10.58 -5.46 -6.46
C ARG A 397 10.78 -4.93 -5.04
N ALA A 398 10.57 -3.63 -4.82
CA ALA A 398 10.65 -3.03 -3.50
C ALA A 398 9.56 -3.57 -2.57
N GLU A 399 8.34 -3.77 -3.09
CA GLU A 399 7.22 -4.35 -2.35
C GLU A 399 7.50 -5.81 -1.96
N VAL A 400 7.99 -6.62 -2.90
CA VAL A 400 8.43 -8.00 -2.61
C VAL A 400 9.56 -8.03 -1.58
N LEU A 401 10.55 -7.15 -1.71
CA LEU A 401 11.64 -7.07 -0.74
C LEU A 401 11.13 -6.62 0.65
N SER A 402 10.16 -5.71 0.71
CA SER A 402 9.51 -5.30 1.96
C SER A 402 8.75 -6.45 2.61
N MET A 403 8.04 -7.25 1.81
CA MET A 403 7.39 -8.48 2.30
C MET A 403 8.42 -9.48 2.83
N GLN A 404 9.53 -9.69 2.11
CA GLN A 404 10.62 -10.56 2.56
C GLN A 404 11.25 -10.06 3.86
N LEU A 405 11.45 -8.75 4.00
CA LEU A 405 11.99 -8.13 5.22
C LEU A 405 11.03 -8.34 6.40
N ASN A 406 9.73 -8.11 6.21
CA ASN A 406 8.73 -8.34 7.25
C ASN A 406 8.65 -9.82 7.64
N TYR A 407 8.71 -10.72 6.66
CA TYR A 407 8.77 -12.15 6.92
C TYR A 407 10.02 -12.53 7.71
N MET A 408 11.20 -11.99 7.35
CA MET A 408 12.43 -12.19 8.10
C MET A 408 12.35 -11.63 9.52
N ASN A 409 11.74 -10.45 9.72
CA ASN A 409 11.54 -9.85 11.04
C ASN A 409 10.65 -10.73 11.92
N LEU A 410 9.50 -11.17 11.41
CA LEU A 410 8.61 -12.10 12.13
C LEU A 410 9.30 -13.43 12.45
N HIS A 411 10.09 -13.95 11.51
CA HIS A 411 10.86 -15.17 11.74
C HIS A 411 11.96 -14.98 12.80
N LEU A 412 12.65 -13.85 12.80
CA LEU A 412 13.65 -13.50 13.81
C LEU A 412 13.01 -13.30 15.17
N GLU A 413 11.87 -12.63 15.27
CA GLU A 413 11.09 -12.51 16.52
C GLU A 413 10.74 -13.89 17.07
N LYS A 414 10.25 -14.80 16.22
CA LYS A 414 9.99 -16.19 16.62
C LYS A 414 11.24 -16.90 17.13
N ILE A 415 12.39 -16.75 16.45
CA ILE A 415 13.66 -17.34 16.91
C ILE A 415 14.09 -16.72 18.25
N VAL A 416 13.93 -15.41 18.42
CA VAL A 416 14.24 -14.72 19.67
C VAL A 416 13.33 -15.22 20.79
N ASP A 417 12.04 -15.39 20.54
CA ASP A 417 11.08 -15.96 21.50
C ASP A 417 11.45 -17.40 21.86
N GLU A 418 11.70 -18.27 20.87
CA GLU A 418 12.13 -19.66 21.11
C GLU A 418 13.45 -19.73 21.90
N ARG A 419 14.42 -18.87 21.59
CA ARG A 419 15.68 -18.77 22.35
C ARG A 419 15.46 -18.22 23.74
N THR A 420 14.56 -17.26 23.91
CA THR A 420 14.23 -16.65 25.20
C THR A 420 13.51 -17.65 26.09
N GLU A 421 12.58 -18.44 25.56
CA GLU A 421 11.96 -19.57 26.26
C GLU A 421 12.98 -20.64 26.63
N LYS A 422 13.87 -21.02 25.71
CA LYS A 422 14.92 -21.99 26.01
C LYS A 422 15.91 -21.47 27.06
N LEU A 423 16.27 -20.19 27.01
CA LEU A 423 17.09 -19.53 28.01
C LEU A 423 16.38 -19.49 29.36
N LYS A 424 15.10 -19.13 29.38
CA LYS A 424 14.27 -19.12 30.59
C LYS A 424 14.17 -20.52 31.19
N ALA A 425 13.87 -21.55 30.39
CA ALA A 425 13.85 -22.94 30.85
C ALA A 425 15.22 -23.42 31.37
N THR A 426 16.31 -23.00 30.71
CA THR A 426 17.68 -23.32 31.19
C THR A 426 18.01 -22.58 32.48
N ASN A 427 17.57 -21.32 32.60
CA ASN A 427 17.75 -20.50 33.79
C ASN A 427 16.91 -21.03 34.95
N ASP A 428 15.67 -21.41 34.71
CA ASP A 428 14.78 -22.07 35.68
C ASP A 428 15.40 -23.41 36.12
N LYS A 429 15.98 -24.19 35.20
CA LYS A 429 16.71 -25.43 35.53
C LYS A 429 17.99 -25.17 36.33
N LEU A 430 18.75 -24.13 36.00
CA LEU A 430 19.92 -23.70 36.77
C LEU A 430 19.51 -23.21 38.16
N GLN A 431 18.42 -22.46 38.26
CA GLN A 431 17.87 -21.99 39.52
C GLN A 431 17.39 -23.17 40.36
N GLN A 432 16.68 -24.14 39.79
CA GLN A 432 16.33 -25.40 40.46
C GLN A 432 17.56 -26.16 40.93
N LYS A 433 18.61 -26.25 40.11
CA LYS A 433 19.85 -26.94 40.48
C LYS A 433 20.63 -26.17 41.57
N ASN A 434 20.59 -24.84 41.54
CA ASN A 434 21.21 -24.00 42.56
C ASN A 434 20.42 -24.06 43.88
N GLU A 435 19.09 -24.12 43.81
CA GLU A 435 18.21 -24.41 44.94
C GLU A 435 18.42 -25.84 45.46
N GLU A 436 18.69 -26.83 44.59
CA GLU A 436 19.01 -28.21 44.98
C GLU A 436 20.37 -28.28 45.67
N VAL A 437 21.40 -27.63 45.14
CA VAL A 437 22.72 -27.53 45.79
C VAL A 437 22.62 -26.75 47.11
N SER A 438 21.84 -25.67 47.15
CA SER A 438 21.58 -24.92 48.37
C SER A 438 20.78 -25.75 49.38
N LYS A 439 19.80 -26.55 48.94
CA LYS A 439 19.10 -27.55 49.77
C LYS A 439 20.04 -28.64 50.24
N GLN A 440 20.96 -29.15 49.43
CA GLN A 440 21.93 -30.17 49.85
C GLN A 440 22.91 -29.60 50.89
N SER A 441 23.41 -28.38 50.67
CA SER A 441 24.25 -27.67 51.63
C SER A 441 23.49 -27.39 52.93
N ALA A 442 22.26 -26.90 52.81
CA ALA A 442 21.36 -26.67 53.94
C ALA A 442 20.93 -27.99 54.59
N GLN A 443 20.84 -29.11 53.87
CA GLN A 443 20.50 -30.45 54.35
C GLN A 443 21.70 -31.14 54.97
N LEU A 444 22.94 -30.78 54.64
CA LEU A 444 24.13 -31.20 55.39
C LEU A 444 24.20 -30.45 56.74
N GLU A 445 23.90 -29.16 56.73
CA GLU A 445 23.75 -28.36 57.95
C GLU A 445 22.51 -28.77 58.75
N LEU A 446 21.40 -29.07 58.05
CA LEU A 446 20.18 -29.59 58.62
C LEU A 446 20.50 -30.95 59.18
N MET A 447 21.05 -31.92 58.46
CA MET A 447 21.31 -33.29 58.92
C MET A 447 22.17 -33.34 60.20
N ASN A 448 23.13 -32.42 60.36
CA ASN A 448 23.84 -32.22 61.63
C ASN A 448 22.95 -31.62 62.73
N LYS A 449 22.11 -30.64 62.40
CA LYS A 449 21.04 -30.14 63.27
C LYS A 449 19.89 -31.15 63.45
N GLU A 450 19.69 -32.08 62.52
CA GLU A 450 18.57 -33.00 62.29
C GLU A 450 18.87 -34.26 63.03
N LEU A 451 20.10 -34.75 63.16
CA LEU A 451 20.40 -35.76 64.17
C LEU A 451 20.03 -35.28 65.59
N LYS A 452 20.27 -34.00 65.88
CA LYS A 452 19.85 -33.36 67.14
C LYS A 452 18.34 -33.04 67.17
N LYS A 453 17.74 -32.72 66.02
CA LYS A 453 16.30 -32.45 65.85
C LYS A 453 15.48 -33.73 65.69
N LEU A 454 16.03 -34.88 65.30
CA LEU A 454 15.39 -36.19 65.08
C LEU A 454 15.17 -36.85 66.43
N SER A 455 16.11 -36.67 67.37
CA SER A 455 15.89 -36.99 68.78
C SER A 455 14.75 -36.15 69.39
N VAL A 456 14.70 -34.85 69.09
CA VAL A 456 13.61 -33.95 69.54
C VAL A 456 12.29 -34.19 68.79
N ALA A 457 12.35 -34.42 67.48
CA ALA A 457 11.20 -34.63 66.59
C ALA A 457 10.57 -35.98 66.85
N ALA A 458 11.34 -37.07 66.95
CA ALA A 458 10.82 -38.36 67.36
C ALA A 458 10.06 -38.24 68.69
N SER A 459 10.54 -37.40 69.62
CA SER A 459 9.94 -37.20 70.95
C SER A 459 8.75 -36.24 70.97
N GLU A 460 8.70 -35.20 70.13
CA GLU A 460 7.69 -34.10 70.18
C GLU A 460 6.71 -34.10 68.99
N THR A 461 6.82 -35.01 68.02
CA THR A 461 5.82 -35.15 66.93
C THR A 461 4.43 -35.44 67.48
N ASP A 462 3.37 -35.03 66.77
CA ASP A 462 1.99 -35.38 67.14
C ASP A 462 1.59 -36.80 66.70
N ASN A 463 2.36 -37.45 65.81
CA ASN A 463 2.22 -38.87 65.48
C ASN A 463 2.65 -39.76 66.65
N GLY A 464 1.92 -40.84 66.88
CA GLY A 464 2.29 -41.85 67.85
C GLY A 464 3.45 -42.70 67.33
N ILE A 465 4.60 -42.66 68.01
CA ILE A 465 5.73 -43.55 67.69
C ILE A 465 5.90 -44.51 68.85
N ILE A 466 5.96 -45.79 68.52
CA ILE A 466 6.14 -46.90 69.44
C ILE A 466 7.34 -47.70 68.96
N ILE A 467 8.34 -47.86 69.82
CA ILE A 467 9.51 -48.70 69.56
C ILE A 467 9.44 -49.90 70.49
N THR A 468 9.60 -51.07 69.91
CA THR A 468 9.63 -52.34 70.65
C THR A 468 10.95 -53.05 70.45
N ASP A 469 11.25 -53.95 71.38
CA ASP A 469 12.29 -54.94 71.22
C ASP A 469 11.91 -55.97 70.12
N LYS A 470 12.82 -56.92 69.86
CA LYS A 470 12.61 -58.02 68.89
C LYS A 470 11.46 -58.99 69.23
N ASN A 471 10.93 -58.97 70.45
CA ASN A 471 9.81 -59.81 70.91
C ASN A 471 8.47 -59.05 70.92
N GLY A 472 8.48 -57.75 70.60
CA GLY A 472 7.29 -56.90 70.61
C GLY A 472 7.01 -56.24 71.96
N GLU A 473 7.93 -56.29 72.91
CA GLU A 473 7.82 -55.55 74.16
C GLU A 473 8.12 -54.07 73.93
N ILE A 474 7.19 -53.20 74.34
CA ILE A 474 7.29 -51.76 74.08
C ILE A 474 8.38 -51.17 74.96
N GLU A 475 9.50 -50.76 74.35
CA GLU A 475 10.65 -50.15 75.02
C GLU A 475 10.51 -48.63 75.15
N TRP A 476 9.84 -47.99 74.19
CA TRP A 476 9.71 -46.54 74.16
C TRP A 476 8.49 -46.08 73.38
N VAL A 477 7.83 -45.04 73.88
CA VAL A 477 6.82 -44.28 73.13
C VAL A 477 7.19 -42.80 73.18
N ASN A 478 6.81 -42.06 72.15
CA ASN A 478 7.01 -40.62 72.13
C ASN A 478 5.84 -39.84 72.78
N ARG A 479 6.01 -38.53 72.93
CA ARG A 479 4.96 -37.63 73.45
C ARG A 479 3.76 -37.54 72.52
N GLY A 480 3.94 -37.77 71.22
CA GLY A 480 2.85 -37.84 70.24
C GLY A 480 1.86 -38.96 70.54
N PHE A 481 2.38 -40.13 70.90
CA PHE A 481 1.58 -41.26 71.35
C PHE A 481 0.77 -40.90 72.60
N GLU A 482 1.41 -40.25 73.58
CA GLU A 482 0.74 -39.80 74.80
C GLU A 482 -0.35 -38.76 74.55
N LYS A 483 -0.16 -37.85 73.58
CA LYS A 483 -1.19 -36.86 73.18
C LYS A 483 -2.32 -37.50 72.38
N MET A 484 -1.99 -38.38 71.44
CA MET A 484 -2.95 -39.01 70.52
C MET A 484 -3.89 -39.96 71.25
N TYR A 485 -3.36 -40.76 72.17
CA TYR A 485 -4.13 -41.79 72.87
C TYR A 485 -4.36 -41.51 74.36
N GLY A 486 -3.64 -40.57 74.97
CA GLY A 486 -3.83 -40.15 76.36
C GLY A 486 -3.13 -41.04 77.41
N PHE A 487 -2.33 -42.03 76.99
CA PHE A 487 -1.63 -42.97 77.85
C PHE A 487 -0.12 -42.69 77.89
N SER A 488 0.49 -42.68 79.07
CA SER A 488 1.96 -42.79 79.20
C SER A 488 2.41 -44.25 79.09
N LEU A 489 3.71 -44.49 78.88
CA LEU A 489 4.26 -45.86 78.76
C LEU A 489 3.88 -46.76 79.95
N ASP A 490 4.04 -46.26 81.18
CA ASP A 490 3.72 -47.01 82.41
C ASP A 490 2.21 -47.30 82.54
N GLU A 491 1.36 -46.39 82.07
CA GLU A 491 -0.10 -46.57 82.07
C GLU A 491 -0.54 -47.57 80.99
N LEU A 492 0.10 -47.51 79.81
CA LEU A 492 -0.11 -48.44 78.72
C LEU A 492 0.24 -49.88 79.16
N HIS A 493 1.40 -50.06 79.82
CA HIS A 493 1.83 -51.35 80.36
C HIS A 493 0.87 -51.90 81.42
N LYS A 494 0.28 -51.05 82.26
CA LYS A 494 -0.71 -51.47 83.27
C LYS A 494 -2.08 -51.81 82.67
N ALA A 495 -2.52 -51.07 81.65
CA ALA A 495 -3.85 -51.24 81.07
C ALA A 495 -3.92 -52.40 80.05
N TYR A 496 -2.85 -52.62 79.29
CA TYR A 496 -2.85 -53.58 78.16
C TYR A 496 -1.66 -54.55 78.18
N GLY A 497 -0.77 -54.48 79.17
CA GLY A 497 0.44 -55.30 79.26
C GLY A 497 1.63 -54.74 78.47
N TYR A 498 2.76 -55.44 78.53
CA TYR A 498 4.05 -54.97 78.00
C TYR A 498 4.22 -55.17 76.48
N ASN A 499 3.40 -56.02 75.87
CA ASN A 499 3.56 -56.42 74.48
C ASN A 499 2.58 -55.67 73.55
N LEU A 500 3.10 -55.14 72.44
CA LEU A 500 2.33 -54.38 71.44
C LEU A 500 1.14 -55.16 70.88
N LYS A 501 1.22 -56.49 70.83
CA LYS A 501 0.15 -57.36 70.36
C LYS A 501 -1.14 -57.23 71.17
N ASN A 502 -1.03 -56.93 72.47
CA ASN A 502 -2.18 -56.81 73.37
C ASN A 502 -2.81 -55.41 73.34
N ALA A 503 -2.07 -54.41 72.83
CA ALA A 503 -2.50 -53.01 72.77
C ALA A 503 -3.16 -52.63 71.43
N GLY A 504 -2.85 -53.32 70.33
CA GLY A 504 -3.43 -53.05 69.01
C GLY A 504 -4.87 -53.57 68.85
N ARG A 505 -5.74 -52.76 68.22
CA ARG A 505 -7.16 -53.10 67.98
C ARG A 505 -7.50 -53.08 66.48
N SER A 506 -7.02 -54.08 65.75
CA SER A 506 -7.46 -54.40 64.39
C SER A 506 -8.11 -55.78 64.35
N GLU A 507 -9.13 -55.99 63.51
CA GLU A 507 -9.81 -57.29 63.34
C GLU A 507 -8.87 -58.42 62.87
N ASN A 508 -7.65 -58.10 62.40
CA ASN A 508 -6.67 -59.06 61.83
C ASN A 508 -5.27 -59.03 62.48
N MET A 509 -5.18 -58.68 63.77
CA MET A 509 -3.89 -58.52 64.48
C MET A 509 -2.94 -59.72 64.41
N ASP A 510 -3.44 -60.96 64.47
CA ASP A 510 -2.58 -62.15 64.41
C ASP A 510 -1.87 -62.32 63.05
N ASN A 511 -2.56 -62.01 61.94
CA ASN A 511 -1.99 -62.08 60.60
C ASN A 511 -0.97 -60.95 60.36
N LEU A 512 -1.24 -59.74 60.87
CA LEU A 512 -0.32 -58.60 60.75
C LEU A 512 0.98 -58.85 61.53
N PHE A 513 0.89 -59.46 62.72
CA PHE A 513 2.07 -59.83 63.50
C PHE A 513 2.84 -60.99 62.85
N ASP A 514 2.18 -61.96 62.22
CA ASP A 514 2.87 -63.03 61.48
C ASP A 514 3.69 -62.47 60.28
N GLU A 515 3.13 -61.52 59.55
CA GLU A 515 3.81 -60.83 58.44
C GLU A 515 5.05 -60.06 58.93
N VAL A 516 4.98 -59.42 60.09
CA VAL A 516 6.09 -58.63 60.66
C VAL A 516 7.15 -59.50 61.33
N PHE A 517 6.74 -60.44 62.19
CA PHE A 517 7.68 -61.22 63.00
C PHE A 517 8.28 -62.40 62.24
N ASN A 518 7.46 -63.17 61.53
CA ASN A 518 7.91 -64.39 60.88
C ASN A 518 8.36 -64.13 59.44
N LYS A 519 7.62 -63.28 58.71
CA LYS A 519 7.97 -62.95 57.32
C LYS A 519 8.88 -61.72 57.21
N LYS A 520 9.15 -61.02 58.32
CA LYS A 520 10.05 -59.85 58.40
C LYS A 520 9.70 -58.73 57.44
N LYS A 521 8.41 -58.51 57.21
CA LYS A 521 7.91 -57.48 56.30
C LYS A 521 7.20 -56.39 57.07
N SER A 522 7.41 -55.14 56.66
CA SER A 522 6.58 -54.03 57.14
C SER A 522 5.14 -54.23 56.71
N VAL A 523 4.22 -53.95 57.61
CA VAL A 523 2.78 -53.95 57.34
C VAL A 523 2.22 -52.57 57.61
N ASN A 524 1.31 -52.15 56.73
CA ASN A 524 0.56 -50.93 56.89
C ASN A 524 -0.90 -51.31 57.01
N TYR A 525 -1.58 -50.81 58.01
CA TYR A 525 -3.00 -51.04 58.21
C TYR A 525 -3.65 -49.80 58.79
N GLU A 526 -4.95 -49.68 58.58
CA GLU A 526 -5.77 -48.63 59.18
C GLU A 526 -6.58 -49.26 60.29
N SER A 527 -6.75 -48.53 61.39
CA SER A 527 -7.58 -48.97 62.50
C SER A 527 -8.28 -47.79 63.17
N GLU A 528 -9.37 -48.08 63.86
CA GLU A 528 -10.08 -47.11 64.68
C GLU A 528 -9.77 -47.40 66.14
N VAL A 529 -9.14 -46.43 66.80
CA VAL A 529 -8.65 -46.61 68.17
C VAL A 529 -9.33 -45.59 69.07
N GLU A 530 -9.86 -46.08 70.19
CA GLU A 530 -10.47 -45.24 71.21
C GLU A 530 -9.39 -44.79 72.22
N ALA A 531 -9.21 -43.48 72.35
CA ALA A 531 -8.29 -42.87 73.30
C ALA A 531 -8.84 -42.95 74.75
N LYS A 532 -7.98 -42.72 75.75
CA LYS A 532 -8.30 -42.78 77.20
C LYS A 532 -9.53 -41.97 77.64
N ASN A 533 -9.88 -40.92 76.88
CA ASN A 533 -11.01 -40.03 77.15
C ASN A 533 -12.32 -40.43 76.43
N GLY A 534 -12.35 -41.57 75.71
CA GLY A 534 -13.49 -42.07 74.95
C GLY A 534 -13.60 -41.54 73.51
N LYS A 535 -12.62 -40.75 73.03
CA LYS A 535 -12.60 -40.24 71.64
C LYS A 535 -12.08 -41.31 70.68
N VAL A 536 -12.81 -41.58 69.60
CA VAL A 536 -12.36 -42.46 68.51
C VAL A 536 -11.46 -41.68 67.54
N VAL A 537 -10.28 -42.21 67.24
CA VAL A 537 -9.28 -41.64 66.31
C VAL A 537 -9.06 -42.62 65.17
N GLN A 538 -9.13 -42.15 63.92
CA GLN A 538 -8.79 -42.96 62.74
C GLN A 538 -7.31 -42.86 62.46
N VAL A 539 -6.60 -43.98 62.58
CA VAL A 539 -5.16 -44.01 62.49
C VAL A 539 -4.70 -44.95 61.38
N GLN A 540 -3.72 -44.50 60.60
CA GLN A 540 -2.93 -45.40 59.78
C GLN A 540 -1.66 -45.76 60.54
N THR A 541 -1.49 -47.05 60.78
CA THR A 541 -0.34 -47.61 61.47
C THR A 541 0.58 -48.29 60.47
N THR A 542 1.83 -47.87 60.46
CA THR A 542 2.92 -48.57 59.79
C THR A 542 3.76 -49.28 60.84
N LEU A 543 3.73 -50.61 60.84
CA LEU A 543 4.56 -51.44 61.72
C LEU A 543 5.70 -52.04 60.90
N THR A 544 6.93 -51.65 61.25
CA THR A 544 8.14 -52.02 60.50
C THR A 544 9.15 -52.75 61.39
N PRO A 545 9.58 -53.97 61.02
CA PRO A 545 10.71 -54.61 61.66
C PRO A 545 12.02 -54.00 61.16
N ILE A 546 12.87 -53.59 62.09
CA ILE A 546 14.22 -53.10 61.82
C ILE A 546 15.18 -54.28 61.94
N LEU A 547 15.82 -54.63 60.83
CA LEU A 547 16.71 -55.79 60.73
C LEU A 547 18.18 -55.36 60.88
N ASN A 548 19.02 -56.23 61.43
CA ASN A 548 20.48 -56.11 61.35
C ASN A 548 21.02 -56.65 60.03
N ASP A 549 22.34 -56.51 59.81
CA ASP A 549 23.04 -57.00 58.61
C ASP A 549 22.95 -58.52 58.39
N GLN A 550 22.54 -59.27 59.42
CA GLN A 550 22.33 -60.72 59.39
C GLN A 550 20.87 -61.10 59.12
N GLY A 551 20.00 -60.10 58.93
CA GLY A 551 18.58 -60.26 58.63
C GLY A 551 17.72 -60.59 59.85
N GLU A 552 18.23 -60.43 61.08
CA GLU A 552 17.48 -60.64 62.32
C GLU A 552 16.83 -59.34 62.79
N ILE A 553 15.64 -59.42 63.39
CA ILE A 553 14.94 -58.26 63.93
C ILE A 553 15.68 -57.75 65.17
N VAL A 554 16.03 -56.47 65.16
CA VAL A 554 16.66 -55.76 66.28
C VAL A 554 15.59 -54.98 67.06
N TYR A 555 14.76 -54.22 66.36
CA TYR A 555 13.64 -53.45 66.92
C TYR A 555 12.43 -53.55 66.00
N MET A 556 11.25 -53.23 66.49
CA MET A 556 10.14 -52.84 65.61
C MET A 556 9.72 -51.42 65.92
N VAL A 557 9.32 -50.70 64.88
CA VAL A 557 8.83 -49.33 64.99
C VAL A 557 7.42 -49.31 64.43
N ALA A 558 6.45 -48.97 65.28
CA ALA A 558 5.10 -48.63 64.89
C ALA A 558 4.96 -47.11 64.83
N ILE A 559 4.42 -46.60 63.72
CA ILE A 559 4.13 -45.18 63.57
C ILE A 559 2.65 -45.05 63.25
N ASP A 560 1.93 -44.39 64.14
CA ASP A 560 0.51 -44.07 64.02
C ASP A 560 0.37 -42.62 63.56
N THR A 561 -0.31 -42.45 62.43
CA THR A 561 -0.65 -41.15 61.86
C THR A 561 -2.15 -40.96 61.92
N ASP A 562 -2.62 -39.87 62.52
CA ASP A 562 -4.03 -39.47 62.43
C ASP A 562 -4.30 -39.00 60.98
N ILE A 563 -5.14 -39.75 60.27
CA ILE A 563 -5.45 -39.50 58.86
C ILE A 563 -6.79 -38.78 58.65
N SER A 564 -7.42 -38.31 59.74
CA SER A 564 -8.77 -37.72 59.71
C SER A 564 -8.86 -36.49 58.81
N GLU A 565 -7.86 -35.60 58.85
CA GLU A 565 -7.83 -34.36 58.05
C GLU A 565 -7.40 -34.64 56.59
N ILE A 566 -6.46 -35.57 56.38
CA ILE A 566 -5.93 -35.95 55.06
C ILE A 566 -7.03 -36.51 54.16
N LYS A 567 -7.90 -37.38 54.70
CA LYS A 567 -9.05 -37.92 53.95
C LYS A 567 -10.03 -36.82 53.53
N SER A 568 -10.25 -35.81 54.37
CA SER A 568 -11.16 -34.69 54.05
C SER A 568 -10.63 -33.78 52.93
N VAL A 569 -9.32 -33.49 52.93
CA VAL A 569 -8.67 -32.63 51.91
C VAL A 569 -8.54 -33.34 50.56
N GLN A 570 -8.32 -34.66 50.56
CA GLN A 570 -8.22 -35.46 49.33
C GLN A 570 -9.55 -35.49 48.55
N GLU A 571 -10.68 -35.53 49.24
CA GLU A 571 -12.02 -35.43 48.62
C GLU A 571 -12.27 -34.04 48.01
N GLU A 572 -11.82 -32.96 48.66
CA GLU A 572 -11.96 -31.59 48.17
C GLU A 572 -11.07 -31.32 46.93
N LEU A 573 -9.84 -31.85 46.94
CA LEU A 573 -8.90 -31.73 45.82
C LEU A 573 -9.37 -32.53 44.59
N SER A 574 -9.92 -33.74 44.81
CA SER A 574 -10.48 -34.58 43.74
C SER A 574 -11.67 -33.89 43.02
N LYS A 575 -12.57 -33.26 43.78
CA LYS A 575 -13.67 -32.46 43.23
C LYS A 575 -13.16 -31.28 42.39
N THR A 576 -12.11 -30.60 42.86
CA THR A 576 -11.51 -29.43 42.18
C THR A 576 -10.79 -29.80 40.87
N ILE A 577 -10.05 -30.92 40.84
CA ILE A 577 -9.35 -31.40 39.64
C ILE A 577 -10.33 -31.90 38.58
N SER A 578 -11.37 -32.62 39.00
CA SER A 578 -12.43 -33.11 38.09
C SER A 578 -13.19 -31.95 37.43
N ALA A 579 -13.52 -30.90 38.19
CA ALA A 579 -14.16 -29.69 37.66
C ALA A 579 -13.27 -28.97 36.62
N LYS A 580 -11.96 -28.83 36.89
CA LYS A 580 -11.00 -28.16 36.01
C LYS A 580 -10.77 -28.91 34.69
N ASN A 581 -10.69 -30.24 34.72
CA ASN A 581 -10.47 -31.04 33.50
C ASN A 581 -11.72 -31.09 32.60
N LYS A 582 -12.92 -31.15 33.21
CA LYS A 582 -14.19 -31.10 32.49
C LYS A 582 -14.37 -29.78 31.74
N LEU A 583 -13.95 -28.67 32.35
CA LEU A 583 -13.96 -27.34 31.75
C LEU A 583 -13.06 -27.23 30.50
N PHE A 584 -11.81 -27.72 30.55
CA PHE A 584 -10.93 -27.68 29.37
C PHE A 584 -11.46 -28.52 28.20
N SER A 585 -12.17 -29.61 28.49
CA SER A 585 -12.79 -30.45 27.45
C SER A 585 -13.92 -29.71 26.73
N ILE A 586 -14.76 -28.96 27.46
CA ILE A 586 -15.85 -28.14 26.89
C ILE A 586 -15.28 -27.03 26.01
N ILE A 587 -14.27 -26.29 26.50
CA ILE A 587 -13.62 -25.21 25.73
C ILE A 587 -13.01 -25.73 24.42
N ALA A 588 -12.36 -26.89 24.46
CA ALA A 588 -11.74 -27.50 23.28
C ALA A 588 -12.79 -27.91 22.23
N HIS A 589 -13.93 -28.45 22.66
CA HIS A 589 -15.03 -28.82 21.77
C HIS A 589 -15.65 -27.59 21.09
N ASP A 590 -15.92 -26.54 21.86
CA ASP A 590 -16.60 -25.33 21.38
C ASP A 590 -15.71 -24.44 20.53
N LEU A 591 -14.38 -24.57 20.63
CA LEU A 591 -13.44 -23.97 19.68
C LEU A 591 -13.33 -24.79 18.38
N ARG A 592 -13.33 -26.13 18.46
CA ARG A 592 -13.16 -26.98 17.27
C ARG A 592 -14.27 -26.80 16.24
N ASN A 593 -15.51 -26.64 16.70
CA ASN A 593 -16.68 -26.50 15.83
C ASN A 593 -16.66 -25.24 14.92
N PRO A 594 -16.38 -24.03 15.41
CA PRO A 594 -16.22 -22.86 14.55
C PRO A 594 -15.04 -23.00 13.59
N PHE A 595 -13.89 -23.53 14.03
CA PHE A 595 -12.75 -23.75 13.15
C PHE A 595 -13.06 -24.75 12.03
N ASN A 596 -13.76 -25.85 12.32
CA ASN A 596 -14.21 -26.80 11.29
C ASN A 596 -15.16 -26.13 10.28
N SER A 597 -16.02 -25.22 10.75
CA SER A 597 -16.94 -24.48 9.87
C SER A 597 -16.18 -23.51 8.95
N LEU A 598 -15.16 -22.81 9.49
CA LEU A 598 -14.30 -21.93 8.71
C LEU A 598 -13.51 -22.70 7.65
N LEU A 599 -12.85 -23.78 8.06
CA LEU A 599 -12.04 -24.62 7.18
C LEU A 599 -12.91 -25.24 6.07
N GLY A 600 -14.06 -25.83 6.42
CA GLY A 600 -14.97 -26.42 5.45
C GLY A 600 -15.53 -25.43 4.44
N LEU A 601 -15.92 -24.22 4.88
CA LEU A 601 -16.37 -23.17 3.96
C LEU A 601 -15.25 -22.71 3.03
N THR A 602 -14.01 -22.56 3.52
CA THR A 602 -12.88 -22.20 2.67
C THR A 602 -12.51 -23.31 1.68
N GLU A 603 -12.56 -24.58 2.08
CA GLU A 603 -12.30 -25.73 1.20
C GLU A 603 -13.34 -25.80 0.08
N LEU A 604 -14.64 -25.65 0.40
CA LEU A 604 -15.71 -25.63 -0.60
C LEU A 604 -15.55 -24.49 -1.62
N ILE A 605 -15.17 -23.28 -1.17
CA ILE A 605 -14.91 -22.16 -2.07
C ILE A 605 -13.73 -22.47 -3.00
N ILE A 606 -12.65 -23.07 -2.49
CA ILE A 606 -11.46 -23.40 -3.28
C ILE A 606 -11.77 -24.48 -4.31
N GLU A 607 -12.47 -25.55 -3.92
CA GLU A 607 -12.78 -26.67 -4.82
C GLU A 607 -13.78 -26.31 -5.91
N GLN A 608 -14.74 -25.43 -5.63
CA GLN A 608 -15.87 -25.14 -6.52
C GLN A 608 -15.81 -23.73 -7.12
N TYR A 609 -14.70 -23.01 -6.98
CA TYR A 609 -14.58 -21.61 -7.38
C TYR A 609 -15.06 -21.35 -8.82
N ASP A 610 -14.65 -22.20 -9.77
CA ASP A 610 -14.99 -22.04 -11.19
C ASP A 610 -16.46 -22.41 -11.51
N SER A 611 -17.14 -23.16 -10.63
CA SER A 611 -18.52 -23.62 -10.83
C SER A 611 -19.57 -22.85 -10.04
N LEU A 612 -19.16 -22.06 -9.04
CA LEU A 612 -20.07 -21.27 -8.20
C LEU A 612 -20.62 -20.05 -8.95
N GLN A 613 -21.93 -19.83 -8.84
CA GLN A 613 -22.50 -18.57 -9.31
C GLN A 613 -22.11 -17.41 -8.37
N PRO A 614 -22.00 -16.17 -8.87
CA PRO A 614 -21.58 -15.02 -8.06
C PRO A 614 -22.40 -14.82 -6.76
N ASN A 615 -23.69 -15.15 -6.79
CA ASN A 615 -24.57 -15.05 -5.62
C ASN A 615 -24.28 -16.12 -4.57
N GLU A 616 -23.91 -17.33 -4.99
CA GLU A 616 -23.57 -18.45 -4.10
C GLU A 616 -22.20 -18.21 -3.45
N LEU A 617 -21.22 -17.73 -4.22
CA LEU A 617 -19.92 -17.32 -3.70
C LEU A 617 -20.07 -16.19 -2.66
N LEU A 618 -20.91 -15.18 -2.94
CA LEU A 618 -21.17 -14.11 -1.99
C LEU A 618 -21.83 -14.64 -0.70
N GLN A 619 -22.70 -15.65 -0.80
CA GLN A 619 -23.32 -16.28 0.37
C GLN A 619 -22.28 -17.03 1.21
N PHE A 620 -21.41 -17.84 0.59
CA PHE A 620 -20.32 -18.52 1.29
C PHE A 620 -19.35 -17.54 1.96
N ILE A 621 -19.00 -16.43 1.31
CA ILE A 621 -18.15 -15.39 1.91
C ILE A 621 -18.84 -14.73 3.11
N LYS A 622 -20.17 -14.50 3.05
CA LYS A 622 -20.94 -13.97 4.18
C LYS A 622 -20.96 -14.95 5.35
N ASP A 623 -21.19 -16.24 5.09
CA ASP A 623 -21.22 -17.29 6.11
C ASP A 623 -19.84 -17.48 6.75
N LEU A 624 -18.78 -17.42 5.95
CA LEU A 624 -17.39 -17.43 6.44
C LEU A 624 -17.11 -16.26 7.37
N ASN A 625 -17.48 -15.04 6.96
CA ASN A 625 -17.31 -13.84 7.78
C ASN A 625 -18.11 -13.91 9.10
N ASN A 626 -19.34 -14.43 9.06
CA ASN A 626 -20.16 -14.63 10.25
C ASN A 626 -19.55 -15.66 11.21
N ALA A 627 -19.05 -16.78 10.68
CA ALA A 627 -18.31 -17.78 11.46
C ALA A 627 -17.04 -17.19 12.08
N SER A 628 -16.28 -16.36 11.34
CA SER A 628 -15.05 -15.73 11.84
C SER A 628 -15.34 -14.76 12.99
N LYS A 629 -16.36 -13.88 12.83
CA LYS A 629 -16.79 -12.95 13.88
C LYS A 629 -17.25 -13.68 15.14
N SER A 630 -18.01 -14.76 14.98
CA SER A 630 -18.49 -15.58 16.11
C SER A 630 -17.32 -16.25 16.85
N THR A 631 -16.35 -16.78 16.11
CA THR A 631 -15.14 -17.40 16.67
C THR A 631 -14.29 -16.39 17.44
N TYR A 632 -14.12 -15.20 16.88
CA TYR A 632 -13.37 -14.12 17.52
C TYR A 632 -14.05 -13.65 18.81
N SER A 633 -15.37 -13.52 18.81
CA SER A 633 -16.15 -13.21 20.03
C SER A 633 -16.01 -14.29 21.10
N LEU A 634 -16.06 -15.58 20.72
CA LEU A 634 -15.83 -16.69 21.65
C LEU A 634 -14.42 -16.61 22.27
N LEU A 635 -13.41 -16.33 21.46
CA LEU A 635 -12.02 -16.19 21.92
C LEU A 635 -11.84 -15.04 22.92
N LEU A 636 -12.42 -13.87 22.63
CA LEU A 636 -12.36 -12.72 23.53
C LEU A 636 -13.06 -13.00 24.85
N ASN A 637 -14.28 -13.55 24.81
CA ASN A 637 -15.02 -13.94 26.03
C ASN A 637 -14.23 -14.96 26.87
N LEU A 638 -13.56 -15.92 26.23
CA LEU A 638 -12.73 -16.91 26.92
C LEU A 638 -11.48 -16.28 27.54
N LEU A 639 -10.84 -15.34 26.84
CA LEU A 639 -9.67 -14.61 27.34
C LEU A 639 -10.02 -13.77 28.56
N ASP A 640 -11.13 -13.04 28.49
CA ASP A 640 -11.61 -12.19 29.58
C ASP A 640 -12.00 -13.02 30.80
N TRP A 641 -12.69 -14.14 30.59
CA TRP A 641 -12.99 -15.09 31.67
C TRP A 641 -11.71 -15.71 32.28
N SER A 642 -10.75 -16.14 31.47
CA SER A 642 -9.47 -16.70 31.94
C SER A 642 -8.62 -15.69 32.73
N ARG A 643 -8.68 -14.41 32.37
CA ARG A 643 -8.08 -13.34 33.17
C ARG A 643 -8.80 -13.16 34.49
N SER A 644 -10.13 -13.25 34.46
CA SER A 644 -10.97 -13.10 35.65
C SER A 644 -10.71 -14.18 36.71
N GLN A 645 -10.61 -15.45 36.29
CA GLN A 645 -10.39 -16.57 37.21
C GLN A 645 -9.03 -16.56 37.94
N ARG A 646 -8.05 -15.80 37.45
CA ARG A 646 -6.69 -15.72 38.06
C ARG A 646 -6.54 -14.59 39.08
N ASN A 647 -7.61 -13.90 39.47
CA ASN A 647 -7.56 -12.67 40.27
C ASN A 647 -6.59 -11.61 39.71
N LYS A 648 -6.36 -11.61 38.39
CA LYS A 648 -5.40 -10.73 37.70
C LYS A 648 -6.06 -9.59 36.90
N ILE A 649 -7.38 -9.48 36.92
CA ILE A 649 -8.05 -8.28 36.40
C ILE A 649 -7.97 -7.23 37.51
N GLU A 650 -7.04 -6.30 37.38
CA GLU A 650 -7.07 -5.06 38.16
C GLU A 650 -8.27 -4.25 37.69
N LEU A 651 -9.27 -4.11 38.55
CA LEU A 651 -10.41 -3.24 38.29
C LEU A 651 -10.03 -1.82 38.68
N HIS A 652 -10.40 -0.87 37.84
CA HIS A 652 -10.23 0.55 38.13
C HIS A 652 -11.60 1.21 38.27
N PRO A 653 -12.33 0.94 39.36
CA PRO A 653 -13.66 1.48 39.54
C PRO A 653 -13.64 2.99 39.76
N ASP A 654 -14.52 3.69 39.05
CA ASP A 654 -14.73 5.13 39.18
C ASP A 654 -16.24 5.45 39.12
N ASN A 655 -16.61 6.69 39.43
CA ASN A 655 -17.98 7.17 39.32
C ASN A 655 -18.33 7.41 37.86
N HIS A 656 -19.28 6.64 37.35
CA HIS A 656 -19.77 6.76 35.98
C HIS A 656 -21.27 7.06 35.96
N ASN A 657 -21.66 7.89 35.00
CA ASN A 657 -23.06 8.14 34.72
C ASN A 657 -23.70 6.89 34.10
N LEU A 658 -24.76 6.37 34.72
CA LEU A 658 -25.40 5.12 34.27
C LEU A 658 -26.10 5.30 32.92
N TYR A 659 -26.75 6.44 32.68
CA TYR A 659 -27.44 6.73 31.42
C TYR A 659 -26.46 6.58 30.25
N ASN A 660 -25.32 7.29 30.30
CA ASN A 660 -24.31 7.23 29.23
C ASN A 660 -23.76 5.82 29.04
N LEU A 661 -23.51 5.08 30.13
CA LEU A 661 -22.94 3.74 30.06
C LEU A 661 -23.87 2.77 29.32
N VAL A 662 -25.17 2.80 29.63
CA VAL A 662 -26.15 1.91 28.99
C VAL A 662 -26.51 2.41 27.58
N GLU A 663 -26.56 3.72 27.36
CA GLU A 663 -26.78 4.31 26.03
C GLU A 663 -25.65 3.93 25.06
N GLU A 664 -24.39 4.16 25.42
CA GLU A 664 -23.21 3.75 24.61
C GLU A 664 -23.23 2.25 24.30
N SER A 665 -23.68 1.43 25.27
CA SER A 665 -23.82 -0.02 25.09
C SER A 665 -24.95 -0.38 24.10
N LEU A 666 -26.03 0.39 24.07
CA LEU A 666 -27.19 0.20 23.20
C LEU A 666 -26.93 0.65 21.76
N GLU A 667 -26.20 1.76 21.56
CA GLU A 667 -25.91 2.32 20.23
C GLU A 667 -25.25 1.30 19.28
N SER A 668 -24.43 0.41 19.85
CA SER A 668 -23.76 -0.68 19.13
C SER A 668 -24.72 -1.67 18.47
N PHE A 669 -26.01 -1.63 18.79
CA PHE A 669 -27.02 -2.58 18.32
C PHE A 669 -28.14 -1.96 17.48
N PHE A 670 -28.10 -0.65 17.16
CA PHE A 670 -29.19 -0.01 16.39
C PHE A 670 -29.50 -0.69 15.06
N GLY A 671 -28.48 -1.10 14.30
CA GLY A 671 -28.70 -1.82 13.04
C GLY A 671 -29.40 -3.18 13.21
N MET A 672 -29.19 -3.88 14.33
CA MET A 672 -29.88 -5.14 14.62
C MET A 672 -31.32 -4.91 15.09
N LEU A 673 -31.54 -3.87 15.91
CA LEU A 673 -32.86 -3.45 16.35
C LEU A 673 -33.75 -3.05 15.16
N GLU A 674 -33.21 -2.26 14.21
CA GLU A 674 -33.91 -1.90 12.97
C GLU A 674 -34.24 -3.14 12.13
N LYS A 675 -33.26 -4.03 11.93
CA LYS A 675 -33.44 -5.25 11.12
C LYS A 675 -34.58 -6.13 11.65
N LYS A 676 -34.70 -6.29 12.97
CA LYS A 676 -35.80 -7.05 13.61
C LYS A 676 -37.04 -6.19 13.91
N SER A 677 -37.02 -4.90 13.61
CA SER A 677 -38.07 -3.94 13.96
C SER A 677 -38.44 -3.97 15.46
N ILE A 678 -37.44 -4.17 16.34
CA ILE A 678 -37.62 -4.21 17.79
C ILE A 678 -37.65 -2.79 18.35
N ARG A 679 -38.63 -2.48 19.20
CA ARG A 679 -38.73 -1.19 19.89
C ARG A 679 -38.02 -1.26 21.24
N VAL A 680 -37.25 -0.23 21.59
CA VAL A 680 -36.60 -0.13 22.90
C VAL A 680 -37.28 0.95 23.71
N GLN A 681 -37.81 0.60 24.88
CA GLN A 681 -38.22 1.55 25.90
C GLN A 681 -37.05 1.77 26.86
N PHE A 682 -36.44 2.95 26.76
CA PHE A 682 -35.30 3.34 27.58
C PHE A 682 -35.77 4.30 28.68
N ASP A 683 -35.81 3.82 29.92
CA ASP A 683 -36.21 4.56 31.11
C ASP A 683 -35.10 4.49 32.17
N VAL A 684 -33.98 5.11 31.83
CA VAL A 684 -32.81 5.25 32.72
C VAL A 684 -32.69 6.73 33.06
N PRO A 685 -32.74 7.14 34.34
CA PRO A 685 -32.57 8.55 34.70
C PRO A 685 -31.13 9.06 34.48
N GLU A 686 -31.00 10.26 33.91
CA GLU A 686 -29.70 10.92 33.62
C GLU A 686 -28.87 11.24 34.88
N ASN A 687 -29.49 11.31 36.07
CA ASN A 687 -28.82 11.70 37.31
C ASN A 687 -28.25 10.51 38.11
N TYR A 688 -28.40 9.28 37.64
CA TYR A 688 -27.90 8.10 38.35
C TYR A 688 -26.41 7.87 38.11
N THR A 689 -25.68 7.64 39.20
CA THR A 689 -24.23 7.36 39.19
C THR A 689 -23.95 5.98 39.78
N VAL A 690 -23.02 5.25 39.18
CA VAL A 690 -22.54 3.94 39.65
C VAL A 690 -21.03 3.97 39.85
N PHE A 691 -20.53 3.30 40.90
CA PHE A 691 -19.10 3.20 41.20
C PHE A 691 -18.57 1.84 40.73
N VAL A 692 -18.06 1.79 39.51
CA VAL A 692 -17.73 0.54 38.81
C VAL A 692 -16.57 0.73 37.85
N ASP A 693 -15.96 -0.37 37.44
CA ASP A 693 -15.03 -0.38 36.31
C ASP A 693 -15.83 -0.35 35.00
N LYS A 694 -15.79 0.78 34.28
CA LYS A 694 -16.58 1.02 33.06
C LYS A 694 -16.46 -0.11 32.01
N PRO A 695 -15.26 -0.56 31.60
CA PRO A 695 -15.13 -1.59 30.55
C PRO A 695 -15.79 -2.94 30.88
N THR A 696 -15.68 -3.39 32.14
CA THR A 696 -16.30 -4.65 32.57
C THR A 696 -17.82 -4.56 32.60
N VAL A 697 -18.36 -3.45 33.11
CA VAL A 697 -19.81 -3.24 33.18
C VAL A 697 -20.45 -2.99 31.81
N GLU A 698 -19.79 -2.27 30.89
CA GLU A 698 -20.26 -2.19 29.51
C GLU A 698 -20.33 -3.58 28.84
N THR A 699 -19.37 -4.46 29.14
CA THR A 699 -19.38 -5.84 28.62
C THR A 699 -20.59 -6.62 29.14
N VAL A 700 -21.00 -6.39 30.38
CA VAL A 700 -22.24 -6.94 30.93
C VAL A 700 -23.44 -6.44 30.13
N PHE A 701 -23.60 -5.13 29.97
CA PHE A 701 -24.76 -4.57 29.29
C PHE A 701 -24.83 -4.95 27.82
N ARG A 702 -23.71 -4.95 27.09
CA ARG A 702 -23.65 -5.45 25.70
C ARG A 702 -24.12 -6.91 25.60
N ASN A 703 -23.75 -7.77 26.54
CA ASN A 703 -24.18 -9.17 26.55
C ASN A 703 -25.68 -9.31 26.86
N LEU A 704 -26.20 -8.58 27.84
CA LEU A 704 -27.62 -8.63 28.20
C LEU A 704 -28.51 -8.06 27.09
N ILE A 705 -28.14 -6.92 26.51
CA ILE A 705 -28.85 -6.30 25.38
C ILE A 705 -28.81 -7.20 24.14
N SER A 706 -27.64 -7.76 23.82
CA SER A 706 -27.49 -8.71 22.71
C SER A 706 -28.40 -9.93 22.89
N ASN A 707 -28.45 -10.51 24.09
CA ASN A 707 -29.35 -11.62 24.40
C ASN A 707 -30.82 -11.22 24.25
N ALA A 708 -31.22 -10.06 24.78
CA ALA A 708 -32.58 -9.55 24.66
C ALA A 708 -33.02 -9.43 23.18
N ILE A 709 -32.16 -8.88 22.31
CA ILE A 709 -32.43 -8.74 20.86
C ILE A 709 -32.49 -10.11 20.17
N LYS A 710 -31.57 -10.99 20.52
CA LYS A 710 -31.41 -12.30 19.89
C LYS A 710 -32.61 -13.21 20.16
N PHE A 711 -33.13 -13.22 21.39
CA PHE A 711 -34.20 -14.12 21.80
C PHE A 711 -35.60 -13.52 21.65
N SER A 712 -35.70 -12.24 21.29
CA SER A 712 -36.96 -11.58 20.97
C SER A 712 -37.39 -11.81 19.52
N PRO A 713 -38.71 -11.99 19.26
CA PRO A 713 -39.24 -12.09 17.90
C PRO A 713 -39.29 -10.71 17.20
N ASN A 714 -39.46 -10.70 15.87
CA ASN A 714 -39.54 -9.45 15.11
C ASN A 714 -40.77 -8.61 15.54
N GLY A 715 -40.61 -7.30 15.68
CA GLY A 715 -41.69 -6.38 16.09
C GLY A 715 -41.95 -6.26 17.61
N SER A 716 -41.21 -7.01 18.42
CA SER A 716 -41.32 -7.03 19.89
C SER A 716 -40.74 -5.78 20.56
N GLN A 717 -40.85 -5.72 21.89
CA GLN A 717 -40.33 -4.64 22.71
C GLN A 717 -39.30 -5.12 23.74
N ILE A 718 -38.24 -4.33 23.92
CA ILE A 718 -37.23 -4.49 24.98
C ILE A 718 -37.35 -3.30 25.93
N PHE A 719 -37.28 -3.56 27.23
CA PHE A 719 -37.37 -2.55 28.28
C PHE A 719 -36.03 -2.48 29.02
N ILE A 720 -35.49 -1.28 29.15
CA ILE A 720 -34.29 -1.00 29.93
C ILE A 720 -34.67 0.06 30.96
N ILE A 721 -34.80 -0.36 32.23
CA ILE A 721 -35.35 0.48 33.30
C ILE A 721 -34.36 0.52 34.46
N ALA A 722 -34.05 1.70 34.98
CA ALA A 722 -33.18 1.83 36.15
C ALA A 722 -33.90 2.49 37.33
N ASN A 723 -33.72 1.95 38.53
CA ASN A 723 -34.24 2.49 39.78
C ASN A 723 -33.14 2.54 40.85
N GLN A 724 -32.95 3.71 41.47
CA GLN A 724 -32.01 3.87 42.57
C GLN A 724 -32.70 3.72 43.93
N GLN A 725 -32.13 2.89 44.79
CA GLN A 725 -32.55 2.73 46.19
C GLN A 725 -31.35 2.93 47.11
N ARG A 726 -31.33 4.05 47.83
CA ARG A 726 -30.22 4.44 48.72
C ARG A 726 -28.88 4.43 47.97
N SER A 727 -27.96 3.55 48.38
CA SER A 727 -26.60 3.42 47.84
C SER A 727 -26.46 2.35 46.74
N LYS A 728 -27.58 1.88 46.18
CA LYS A 728 -27.62 0.81 45.17
C LYS A 728 -28.50 1.23 44.00
N VAL A 729 -28.08 0.90 42.79
CA VAL A 729 -28.85 1.11 41.56
C VAL A 729 -29.22 -0.25 40.99
N PHE A 730 -30.50 -0.45 40.72
CA PHE A 730 -31.04 -1.65 40.09
C PHE A 730 -31.38 -1.35 38.64
N ILE A 731 -30.85 -2.15 37.72
CA ILE A 731 -31.05 -2.03 36.28
C ILE A 731 -31.73 -3.29 35.78
N GLU A 732 -32.90 -3.12 35.19
CA GLU A 732 -33.71 -4.16 34.59
C GLU A 732 -33.53 -4.14 33.08
N VAL A 733 -33.13 -5.28 32.50
CA VAL A 733 -33.14 -5.53 31.05
C VAL A 733 -34.16 -6.63 30.81
N ARG A 734 -35.31 -6.26 30.26
CA ARG A 734 -36.43 -7.15 30.00
C ARG A 734 -36.71 -7.29 28.50
N ASP A 735 -36.90 -8.52 28.07
CA ASP A 735 -37.28 -8.91 26.71
C ASP A 735 -38.66 -9.57 26.66
N GLU A 736 -39.27 -9.58 25.47
CA GLU A 736 -40.51 -10.32 25.15
C GLU A 736 -40.19 -11.59 24.33
N GLY A 737 -39.08 -12.25 24.65
CA GLY A 737 -38.57 -13.39 23.91
C GLY A 737 -39.17 -14.74 24.30
N VAL A 738 -38.51 -15.79 23.82
CA VAL A 738 -38.91 -17.19 24.05
C VAL A 738 -38.87 -17.62 25.53
N GLY A 739 -38.19 -16.86 26.38
CA GLY A 739 -38.03 -17.15 27.81
C GLY A 739 -37.15 -18.37 28.11
N ILE A 740 -36.95 -18.63 29.41
CA ILE A 740 -36.09 -19.68 29.96
C ILE A 740 -36.96 -20.60 30.83
N PRO A 741 -36.96 -21.93 30.61
CA PRO A 741 -37.67 -22.87 31.49
C PRO A 741 -37.17 -22.82 32.93
N GLU A 742 -38.08 -22.96 33.91
CA GLU A 742 -37.79 -22.82 35.34
C GLU A 742 -36.68 -23.78 35.82
N GLU A 743 -36.61 -24.98 35.25
CA GLU A 743 -35.56 -25.97 35.51
C GLU A 743 -34.14 -25.51 35.12
N HIS A 744 -34.04 -24.53 34.23
CA HIS A 744 -32.76 -24.04 33.68
C HIS A 744 -32.33 -22.68 34.26
N ILE A 745 -33.21 -21.97 34.98
CA ILE A 745 -32.91 -20.66 35.56
C ILE A 745 -31.67 -20.68 36.46
N ASN A 746 -31.49 -21.73 37.26
CA ASN A 746 -30.34 -21.85 38.16
C ASN A 746 -29.05 -22.29 37.43
N SER A 747 -29.16 -22.81 36.21
CA SER A 747 -28.02 -23.34 35.46
C SER A 747 -27.38 -22.36 34.48
N ILE A 748 -28.08 -21.30 34.05
CA ILE A 748 -27.54 -20.35 33.04
C ILE A 748 -26.32 -19.55 33.53
N PHE A 749 -26.09 -19.51 34.84
CA PHE A 749 -24.92 -18.88 35.47
C PHE A 749 -23.87 -19.91 35.96
N SER A 750 -24.08 -21.21 35.74
CA SER A 750 -23.20 -22.27 36.25
C SER A 750 -22.35 -22.91 35.15
N ILE A 751 -21.15 -23.37 35.52
CA ILE A 751 -20.21 -24.08 34.63
C ILE A 751 -20.71 -25.52 34.35
N ASP A 752 -21.44 -26.12 35.29
CA ASP A 752 -21.75 -27.56 35.27
C ASP A 752 -22.91 -27.93 34.33
N ARG A 753 -23.75 -26.97 33.94
CA ARG A 753 -24.95 -27.20 33.10
C ARG A 753 -25.19 -26.03 32.15
N GLN A 754 -24.53 -26.04 30.99
CA GLN A 754 -24.79 -25.05 29.96
C GLN A 754 -26.14 -25.31 29.26
N TYR A 755 -27.08 -24.38 29.43
CA TYR A 755 -28.31 -24.31 28.64
C TYR A 755 -28.15 -23.22 27.58
N SER A 756 -28.13 -23.61 26.30
CA SER A 756 -28.01 -22.68 25.17
C SER A 756 -29.00 -23.07 24.08
N THR A 757 -29.79 -22.11 23.63
CA THR A 757 -30.75 -22.25 22.53
C THR A 757 -30.32 -21.36 21.36
N GLN A 758 -30.80 -21.69 20.16
CA GLN A 758 -30.66 -20.79 19.01
C GLN A 758 -31.57 -19.57 19.21
N GLY A 759 -31.12 -18.41 18.74
CA GLY A 759 -31.95 -17.20 18.70
C GLY A 759 -33.14 -17.35 17.74
N THR A 760 -34.03 -16.36 17.74
CA THR A 760 -35.26 -16.38 16.93
C THR A 760 -35.01 -16.38 15.41
N GLU A 761 -33.82 -15.94 14.97
CA GLU A 761 -33.36 -15.98 13.58
C GLU A 761 -32.12 -16.90 13.43
N GLN A 762 -32.07 -17.99 14.21
CA GLN A 762 -30.99 -18.99 14.23
C GLN A 762 -29.60 -18.47 14.66
N GLU A 763 -29.53 -17.36 15.40
CA GLU A 763 -28.25 -16.87 15.90
C GLU A 763 -27.68 -17.84 16.95
N ARG A 764 -26.43 -18.28 16.80
CA ARG A 764 -25.77 -19.17 17.76
C ARG A 764 -25.22 -18.39 18.95
N GLY A 765 -25.37 -18.93 20.16
CA GLY A 765 -24.88 -18.33 21.41
C GLY A 765 -23.72 -19.14 21.96
N THR A 766 -22.74 -18.47 22.55
CA THR A 766 -21.52 -19.12 23.09
C THR A 766 -21.72 -19.76 24.46
N GLY A 767 -22.83 -19.50 25.14
CA GLY A 767 -23.11 -20.03 26.50
C GLY A 767 -22.22 -19.46 27.62
N LEU A 768 -21.17 -18.71 27.29
CA LEU A 768 -20.21 -18.14 28.24
C LEU A 768 -20.54 -16.70 28.68
N GLY A 769 -21.36 -15.98 27.92
CA GLY A 769 -21.62 -14.55 28.12
C GLY A 769 -22.28 -14.24 29.47
N LEU A 770 -23.29 -15.00 29.89
CA LEU A 770 -24.00 -14.78 31.16
C LEU A 770 -23.14 -15.12 32.39
N MET A 771 -22.26 -16.12 32.26
CA MET A 771 -21.29 -16.44 33.31
C MET A 771 -20.28 -15.30 33.49
N LEU A 772 -19.77 -14.73 32.39
CA LEU A 772 -18.91 -13.55 32.42
C LEU A 772 -19.64 -12.34 33.04
N CYS A 773 -20.92 -12.17 32.73
CA CYS A 773 -21.74 -11.12 33.33
C CYS A 773 -21.79 -11.25 34.85
N LYS A 774 -22.04 -12.46 35.36
CA LYS A 774 -22.08 -12.71 36.80
C LYS A 774 -20.74 -12.39 37.47
N ASP A 775 -19.64 -12.89 36.92
CA ASP A 775 -18.29 -12.70 37.46
C ASP A 775 -17.90 -11.21 37.50
N PHE A 776 -18.14 -10.46 36.41
CA PHE A 776 -17.86 -9.01 36.38
C PHE A 776 -18.76 -8.19 37.30
N ILE A 777 -20.04 -8.54 37.43
CA ILE A 777 -20.94 -7.86 38.36
C ILE A 777 -20.54 -8.13 39.81
N GLU A 778 -20.25 -9.38 40.19
CA GLU A 778 -19.81 -9.75 41.54
C GLU A 778 -18.49 -9.05 41.90
N LYS A 779 -17.56 -8.97 40.95
CA LYS A 779 -16.29 -8.24 41.11
C LYS A 779 -16.44 -6.73 41.26
N ASN A 780 -17.48 -6.15 40.68
CA ASN A 780 -17.88 -4.77 40.90
C ASN A 780 -18.77 -4.60 42.15
N ASN A 781 -18.76 -5.58 43.07
CA ASN A 781 -19.57 -5.61 44.31
C ASN A 781 -21.08 -5.53 44.06
N GLY A 782 -21.52 -5.99 42.90
CA GLY A 782 -22.92 -6.06 42.49
C GLY A 782 -23.51 -7.47 42.57
N THR A 783 -24.76 -7.60 42.14
CA THR A 783 -25.44 -8.91 41.98
C THR A 783 -26.25 -8.94 40.70
N ILE A 784 -26.32 -10.10 40.05
CA ILE A 784 -27.19 -10.33 38.88
C ILE A 784 -28.19 -11.45 39.19
N SER A 785 -29.45 -11.25 38.81
CA SER A 785 -30.51 -12.26 38.92
C SER A 785 -31.38 -12.26 37.66
N VAL A 786 -32.14 -13.34 37.45
CA VAL A 786 -33.08 -13.44 36.33
C VAL A 786 -34.44 -13.93 36.80
N THR A 787 -35.50 -13.44 36.18
CA THR A 787 -36.85 -14.01 36.22
C THR A 787 -37.33 -14.22 34.80
N SER A 788 -37.82 -15.40 34.46
CA SER A 788 -38.27 -15.70 33.10
C SER A 788 -39.39 -16.73 33.09
N ARG A 789 -40.24 -16.66 32.08
CA ARG A 789 -41.29 -17.63 31.79
C ARG A 789 -41.29 -17.92 30.30
N VAL A 790 -41.49 -19.18 29.94
CA VAL A 790 -41.49 -19.64 28.55
C VAL A 790 -42.58 -18.90 27.77
N ASN A 791 -42.21 -18.32 26.63
CA ASN A 791 -43.03 -17.47 25.74
C ASN A 791 -43.54 -16.14 26.32
N GLU A 792 -43.12 -15.75 27.53
CA GLU A 792 -43.41 -14.42 28.10
C GLU A 792 -42.17 -13.51 28.14
N GLY A 793 -40.98 -14.08 27.88
CA GLY A 793 -39.69 -13.37 27.86
C GLY A 793 -38.85 -13.56 29.13
N SER A 794 -37.74 -12.82 29.19
CA SER A 794 -36.82 -12.85 30.33
C SER A 794 -36.58 -11.46 30.89
N THR A 795 -36.27 -11.39 32.18
CA THR A 795 -35.96 -10.13 32.88
C THR A 795 -34.69 -10.34 33.69
N PHE A 796 -33.60 -9.70 33.26
CA PHE A 796 -32.33 -9.69 33.97
C PHE A 796 -32.24 -8.44 34.84
N ILE A 797 -31.94 -8.63 36.12
CA ILE A 797 -31.84 -7.54 37.09
C ILE A 797 -30.39 -7.49 37.58
N VAL A 798 -29.73 -6.37 37.32
CA VAL A 798 -28.36 -6.08 37.74
C VAL A 798 -28.40 -5.03 38.86
N MET A 799 -27.72 -5.31 39.97
CA MET A 799 -27.53 -4.36 41.07
C MET A 799 -26.09 -3.90 41.10
N LEU A 800 -25.87 -2.59 41.12
CA LEU A 800 -24.54 -1.96 41.22
C LEU A 800 -24.49 -0.94 42.37
N PRO A 801 -23.33 -0.75 43.02
CA PRO A 801 -23.17 0.29 44.04
C PRO A 801 -23.17 1.69 43.42
N SER A 802 -23.82 2.66 44.08
CA SER A 802 -23.84 4.06 43.64
C SER A 802 -22.65 4.89 44.15
N GLN A 803 -21.83 4.31 45.03
CA GLN A 803 -20.66 4.91 45.65
C GLN A 803 -19.70 3.81 46.14
N LYS A 804 -18.43 4.14 46.38
CA LYS A 804 -17.45 3.21 46.93
C LYS A 804 -17.94 2.58 48.25
N ILE A 805 -18.01 1.24 48.28
CA ILE A 805 -18.36 0.45 49.47
C ILE A 805 -17.18 0.37 50.43
#